data_AF-A0A1H0RIY0-F1
#
_entry.id   AF-A0A1H0RIY0-F1
#
_cell.length_a   1.000
_cell.length_b   1.000
_cell.length_c   1.000
_cell.angle_alpha   90.00
_cell.angle_beta   90.00
_cell.angle_gamma   90.00
#
_symmetry.space_group_name_H-M   'P 1'
#
loop_
_entity.id
_entity.type
_entity.pdbx_description
1 polymer ?
#
loop_
_entity_poly.entity_id
_entity_poly.type
_entity_poly.pdbx_seq_one_letter_code
_entity_poly.pdbx_strand_id
1 'polypeptide(L)'
;MSGMGIYGLSGSGIDVDSMVRMGMMTKQNEYDKMYKQEVKNEWIKEAYADMYNSLNTFNSSTLYDYKLSSTTSPMSATSSQSTVATAVANADAASMSHTVNVERTASNAYLLSADKIKRNNTNLSESIYLKDVLFTKEEQDTLNGEISGDTEEAKKKADSALLSFDIADGTESDSKKKTISFTYEEILKNNLTLNDLSSRINQSGVNIKAGYDSANDAFSLYQKDGGVDNKILLTVKSGDAYANGSKLLNNLQLASVTQDLDGNNQLTSKLSDVMTVETTTGTSSIGGAKNTYTSSITVGNDTTLDSLFSGVKVGNDTPITFTLYNGNTTGEMKETFNLGGGLTIGGLISQINHDGGLFTASLDDGHLTIKAKGSDETVSFQVDNTDTSEKAENGRYLINALKFDGITEELSVDVTGLATAVMGDKLDADGNVVMENGKAVQEVKGYKQGAEGVSAKVNIDGREYTSDTSKITVGNVTYTLASKGSTTVTVNQDTDKLVENVKKFVEDYNKMIDELNEKYYEEKYSDYGVLTQTQEKGMTKEQIDKWNEKAKSGLMNHDQNIGKIISEMRQAIYTPVESATGKYNTMMSIGISSANDRGHLKLDEDKLKKALAEEPDAVREIFNSSGDYTDQNGKVQTDYDKQGVIGRISDSLYKNLKTMKSYAGTSTEAADGSSLGDLIRELQTKMSNFKTMMKSYENMLYKKYDAMELAIQRMSVSMGYITGGQ
;
A
#
# COMPACT_ATOMS: atom_id res chain seq x y z
N MET A 1 22.43 -26.36 54.33
CA MET A 1 22.06 -26.30 55.75
C MET A 1 23.26 -26.73 56.58
N SER A 2 23.85 -25.78 57.30
CA SER A 2 24.75 -25.97 58.45
C SER A 2 24.46 -24.75 59.35
N GLY A 3 24.17 -24.98 60.62
CA GLY A 3 23.40 -24.08 61.48
C GLY A 3 23.99 -22.69 61.66
N MET A 4 23.19 -21.66 61.37
CA MET A 4 23.37 -20.33 61.95
C MET A 4 22.96 -20.40 63.41
N GLY A 5 23.94 -20.60 64.29
CA GLY A 5 23.79 -20.39 65.72
C GLY A 5 23.46 -18.92 65.99
N ILE A 6 22.57 -18.70 66.95
CA ILE A 6 22.16 -17.38 67.42
C ILE A 6 23.32 -16.86 68.28
N TYR A 7 24.28 -16.15 67.68
CA TYR A 7 25.43 -15.55 68.39
C TYR A 7 25.03 -14.21 69.02
N GLY A 8 23.97 -14.24 69.84
CA GLY A 8 23.54 -13.10 70.64
C GLY A 8 23.82 -13.40 72.11
N LEU A 9 24.88 -12.80 72.65
CA LEU A 9 25.29 -12.84 74.06
C LEU A 9 25.79 -14.22 74.55
N SER A 10 26.97 -14.63 74.09
CA SER A 10 27.75 -15.66 74.76
C SER A 10 28.37 -15.12 76.06
N GLY A 11 28.48 -15.95 77.10
CA GLY A 11 28.85 -15.58 78.48
C GLY A 11 30.25 -14.98 78.73
N SER A 12 30.91 -14.45 77.70
CA SER A 12 32.19 -13.71 77.74
C SER A 12 32.01 -12.18 77.74
N GLY A 13 30.83 -11.66 77.37
CA GLY A 13 30.53 -10.21 77.35
C GLY A 13 31.10 -9.43 76.14
N ILE A 14 31.64 -10.12 75.12
CA ILE A 14 32.21 -9.50 73.91
C ILE A 14 31.18 -9.52 72.78
N ASP A 15 30.89 -8.34 72.20
CA ASP A 15 30.05 -8.20 71.00
C ASP A 15 30.89 -8.47 69.74
N VAL A 16 30.98 -9.74 69.37
CA VAL A 16 31.73 -10.22 68.21
C VAL A 16 31.23 -9.60 66.90
N ASP A 17 29.92 -9.39 66.75
CA ASP A 17 29.32 -8.79 65.56
C ASP A 17 29.79 -7.35 65.35
N SER A 18 29.87 -6.55 66.42
CA SER A 18 30.38 -5.18 66.37
C SER A 18 31.86 -5.11 65.99
N MET A 19 32.67 -6.07 66.47
CA MET A 19 34.11 -6.14 66.17
C MET A 19 34.38 -6.61 64.75
N VAL A 20 33.64 -7.61 64.26
CA VAL A 20 33.70 -8.05 62.86
C VAL A 20 33.29 -6.91 61.94
N ARG A 21 32.19 -6.22 62.24
CA ARG A 21 31.76 -5.02 61.50
C ARG A 21 32.84 -3.94 61.48
N MET A 22 33.49 -3.69 62.61
CA MET A 22 34.60 -2.73 62.70
C MET A 22 35.82 -3.15 61.87
N GLY A 23 36.15 -4.45 61.87
CA GLY A 23 37.21 -5.03 61.03
C GLY A 23 36.88 -5.01 59.53
N MET A 24 35.59 -5.04 59.17
CA MET A 24 35.12 -4.98 57.78
C MET A 24 35.05 -3.56 57.20
N MET A 25 35.08 -2.49 58.02
CA MET A 25 34.85 -1.11 57.57
C MET A 25 35.82 -0.67 56.47
N THR A 26 37.11 -0.97 56.57
CA THR A 26 38.11 -0.61 55.54
C THR A 26 37.79 -1.27 54.20
N LYS A 27 37.37 -2.55 54.22
CA LYS A 27 37.00 -3.28 53.00
C LYS A 27 35.66 -2.80 52.45
N GLN A 28 34.69 -2.46 53.31
CA GLN A 28 33.44 -1.86 52.89
C GLN A 28 33.68 -0.51 52.17
N ASN A 29 34.59 0.33 52.68
CA ASN A 29 34.95 1.59 52.03
C ASN A 29 35.61 1.40 50.65
N GLU A 30 36.42 0.35 50.48
CA GLU A 30 37.01 -0.02 49.17
C GLU A 30 35.92 -0.46 48.19
N TYR A 31 34.95 -1.28 48.63
CA TYR A 31 33.81 -1.70 47.81
C TYR A 31 32.92 -0.51 47.42
N ASP A 32 32.59 0.37 48.38
CA ASP A 32 31.75 1.54 48.17
C ASP A 32 32.36 2.50 47.14
N LYS A 33 33.70 2.63 47.09
CA LYS A 33 34.38 3.40 46.04
C LYS A 33 34.19 2.80 44.64
N MET A 34 34.31 1.48 44.50
CA MET A 34 34.09 0.79 43.22
C MET A 34 32.62 0.87 42.79
N TYR A 35 31.69 0.70 43.73
CA TYR A 35 30.25 0.86 43.49
C TYR A 35 29.91 2.27 42.99
N LYS A 36 30.44 3.31 43.66
CA LYS A 36 30.24 4.69 43.21
C LYS A 36 30.79 4.96 41.82
N GLN A 37 31.91 4.33 41.45
CA GLN A 37 32.50 4.47 40.12
C GLN A 37 31.66 3.76 39.05
N GLU A 38 31.14 2.57 39.35
CA GLU A 38 30.32 1.80 38.43
C GLU A 38 29.00 2.53 38.13
N VAL A 39 28.20 2.86 39.15
CA VAL A 39 26.94 3.60 38.98
C VAL A 39 27.15 4.95 38.28
N LYS A 40 28.25 5.65 38.56
CA LYS A 40 28.58 6.90 37.84
C LYS A 40 28.81 6.64 36.35
N ASN A 41 29.53 5.58 36.00
CA ASN A 41 29.78 5.21 34.60
C ASN A 41 28.50 4.75 33.91
N GLU A 42 27.59 4.07 34.62
CA GLU A 42 26.25 3.73 34.11
C GLU A 42 25.44 5.00 33.80
N TRP A 43 25.44 6.00 34.67
CA TRP A 43 24.74 7.28 34.40
C TRP A 43 25.36 8.06 33.24
N ILE A 44 26.69 8.06 33.10
CA ILE A 44 27.36 8.66 31.95
C ILE A 44 26.94 7.93 30.67
N LYS A 45 26.90 6.59 30.71
CA LYS A 45 26.49 5.77 29.58
C LYS A 45 25.04 6.03 29.16
N GLU A 46 24.14 6.11 30.12
CA GLU A 46 22.74 6.49 29.91
C GLU A 46 22.62 7.86 29.22
N ALA A 47 23.30 8.88 29.76
CA ALA A 47 23.30 10.23 29.17
C ALA A 47 23.86 10.26 27.74
N TYR A 48 24.92 9.49 27.47
CA TYR A 48 25.49 9.35 26.13
C TYR A 48 24.55 8.61 25.16
N ALA A 49 23.83 7.59 25.63
CA ALA A 49 22.87 6.84 24.81
C ALA A 49 21.67 7.72 24.41
N ASP A 50 21.15 8.53 25.33
CA ASP A 50 20.06 9.46 25.06
C ASP A 50 20.46 10.52 24.03
N MET A 51 21.67 11.10 24.18
CA MET A 51 22.22 12.04 23.22
C MET A 51 22.50 11.38 21.86
N TYR A 52 23.04 10.15 21.85
CA TYR A 52 23.24 9.38 20.62
C TYR A 52 21.93 9.18 19.86
N ASN A 53 20.86 8.78 20.55
CA ASN A 53 19.55 8.55 19.93
C ASN A 53 18.97 9.84 19.33
N SER A 54 19.03 10.95 20.07
CA SER A 54 18.54 12.26 19.62
C SER A 54 19.30 12.74 18.36
N LEU A 55 20.64 12.68 18.39
CA LEU A 55 21.49 13.02 17.25
C LEU A 55 21.30 12.07 16.06
N ASN A 56 21.10 10.79 16.31
CA ASN A 56 20.88 9.80 15.26
C ASN A 56 19.52 10.00 14.59
N THR A 57 18.45 10.28 15.35
CA THR A 57 17.14 10.62 14.79
C THR A 57 17.20 11.89 13.95
N PHE A 58 17.85 12.94 14.45
CA PHE A 58 18.03 14.17 13.68
C PHE A 58 18.82 13.91 12.38
N ASN A 59 19.91 13.14 12.43
CA ASN A 59 20.72 12.84 11.26
C ASN A 59 20.03 11.92 10.24
N SER A 60 19.38 10.85 10.71
CA SER A 60 18.83 9.78 9.84
C SER A 60 17.41 10.02 9.38
N SER A 61 16.63 10.85 10.09
CA SER A 61 15.25 11.17 9.71
C SER A 61 15.14 12.63 9.28
N THR A 62 15.36 13.56 10.21
CA THR A 62 15.13 15.00 9.96
C THR A 62 16.00 15.55 8.82
N LEU A 63 17.33 15.36 8.88
CA LEU A 63 18.21 15.83 7.81
C LEU A 63 18.03 15.06 6.50
N TYR A 64 17.59 13.80 6.55
CA TYR A 64 17.31 13.02 5.35
C TYR A 64 16.13 13.60 4.57
N ASP A 65 15.05 13.99 5.26
CA ASP A 65 13.87 14.61 4.63
C ASP A 65 14.24 15.90 3.88
N TYR A 66 15.17 16.70 4.43
CA TYR A 66 15.67 17.92 3.78
C TYR A 66 16.64 17.65 2.61
N LYS A 67 17.07 16.40 2.39
CA LYS A 67 17.82 15.98 1.18
C LYS A 67 16.90 15.51 0.06
N LEU A 68 15.60 15.32 0.31
CA LEU A 68 14.66 14.83 -0.70
C LEU A 68 14.36 15.91 -1.74
N SER A 69 14.22 15.51 -3.01
CA SER A 69 13.89 16.45 -4.08
C SER A 69 12.54 17.15 -3.86
N SER A 70 11.60 16.49 -3.19
CA SER A 70 10.31 17.05 -2.80
C SER A 70 10.39 18.22 -1.81
N THR A 71 11.48 18.33 -1.05
CA THR A 71 11.72 19.44 -0.12
C THR A 71 12.65 20.49 -0.69
N THR A 72 13.62 20.09 -1.54
CA THR A 72 14.61 21.00 -2.12
C THR A 72 14.20 21.64 -3.45
N SER A 73 13.31 20.99 -4.20
CA SER A 73 12.78 21.46 -5.48
C SER A 73 11.26 21.21 -5.55
N PRO A 74 10.45 21.70 -4.60
CA PRO A 74 9.02 21.49 -4.66
C PRO A 74 8.44 22.15 -5.91
N MET A 75 7.58 21.41 -6.62
CA MET A 75 6.85 21.89 -7.78
C MET A 75 5.37 22.05 -7.43
N SER A 76 4.76 23.09 -7.98
CA SER A 76 3.32 23.36 -7.91
C SER A 76 2.69 23.06 -9.26
N ALA A 77 1.46 22.58 -9.25
CA ALA A 77 0.64 22.41 -10.45
C ALA A 77 -0.74 23.02 -10.17
N THR A 78 -1.10 24.07 -10.91
CA THR A 78 -2.37 24.78 -10.72
C THR A 78 -3.24 24.60 -11.95
N SER A 79 -4.49 24.18 -11.75
CA SER A 79 -5.47 24.02 -12.82
C SER A 79 -6.35 25.26 -12.94
N SER A 80 -6.60 25.74 -14.15
CA SER A 80 -7.53 26.84 -14.40
C SER A 80 -8.99 26.46 -14.12
N GLN A 81 -9.33 25.17 -14.20
CA GLN A 81 -10.62 24.58 -13.81
C GLN A 81 -10.41 23.29 -13.01
N SER A 82 -10.32 23.42 -11.69
CA SER A 82 -10.13 22.29 -10.77
C SER A 82 -11.31 21.31 -10.75
N THR A 83 -12.50 21.73 -11.19
CA THR A 83 -13.68 20.87 -11.35
C THR A 83 -13.54 19.88 -12.52
N VAL A 84 -12.69 20.20 -13.51
CA VAL A 84 -12.42 19.34 -14.68
C VAL A 84 -11.27 18.40 -14.39
N ALA A 85 -10.13 18.95 -13.96
CA ALA A 85 -8.98 18.16 -13.53
C ALA A 85 -8.10 18.95 -12.55
N THR A 86 -7.43 18.23 -11.67
CA THR A 86 -6.36 18.73 -10.79
C THR A 86 -5.05 18.03 -11.15
N ALA A 87 -3.92 18.55 -10.65
CA ALA A 87 -2.63 17.96 -10.92
C ALA A 87 -1.69 18.10 -9.73
N VAL A 88 -0.76 17.17 -9.62
CA VAL A 88 0.37 17.22 -8.69
C VAL A 88 1.64 17.05 -9.51
N ALA A 89 2.56 18.01 -9.40
CA ALA A 89 3.86 17.94 -10.06
C ALA A 89 4.90 17.33 -9.11
N ASN A 90 5.66 16.37 -9.61
CA ASN A 90 6.84 15.85 -8.90
C ASN A 90 7.99 16.86 -9.02
N ALA A 91 9.01 16.71 -8.17
CA ALA A 91 10.15 17.63 -8.11
C ALA A 91 10.94 17.74 -9.44
N ASP A 92 10.90 16.69 -10.27
CA ASP A 92 11.56 16.63 -11.59
C ASP A 92 10.64 17.08 -12.74
N ALA A 93 9.46 17.65 -12.44
CA ALA A 93 8.59 18.20 -13.46
C ALA A 93 9.18 19.49 -14.05
N ALA A 94 9.08 19.65 -15.37
CA ALA A 94 9.50 20.88 -16.03
C ALA A 94 8.48 22.01 -15.76
N SER A 95 8.97 23.24 -15.61
CA SER A 95 8.09 24.42 -15.49
C SER A 95 7.48 24.76 -16.85
N MET A 96 6.26 24.31 -17.11
CA MET A 96 5.51 24.58 -18.33
C MET A 96 4.00 24.45 -18.09
N SER A 97 3.20 24.89 -19.07
CA SER A 97 1.75 24.67 -19.05
C SER A 97 1.35 23.54 -19.98
N HIS A 98 0.38 22.74 -19.54
CA HIS A 98 -0.21 21.64 -20.28
C HIS A 98 -1.69 21.91 -20.54
N THR A 99 -2.17 21.59 -21.74
CA THR A 99 -3.61 21.63 -22.07
C THR A 99 -4.21 20.25 -21.86
N VAL A 100 -5.25 20.17 -21.02
CA VAL A 100 -5.89 18.91 -20.63
C VAL A 100 -7.35 18.93 -21.06
N ASN A 101 -7.72 18.04 -21.96
CA ASN A 101 -9.09 17.85 -22.46
C ASN A 101 -9.63 16.50 -22.00
N VAL A 102 -10.49 16.50 -21.00
CA VAL A 102 -11.10 15.28 -20.44
C VAL A 102 -12.34 14.95 -21.25
N GLU A 103 -12.38 13.75 -21.86
CA GLU A 103 -13.54 13.26 -22.59
C GLU A 103 -14.51 12.50 -21.66
N ARG A 104 -13.96 11.63 -20.81
CA ARG A 104 -14.70 10.90 -19.77
C ARG A 104 -13.78 10.50 -18.62
N THR A 105 -14.36 10.36 -17.44
CA THR A 105 -13.67 9.86 -16.24
C THR A 105 -13.80 8.34 -16.13
N ALA A 106 -12.94 7.71 -15.34
CA ALA A 106 -13.08 6.29 -15.05
C ALA A 106 -14.25 6.06 -14.10
N SER A 107 -14.95 4.95 -14.26
CA SER A 107 -15.96 4.48 -13.32
C SER A 107 -15.87 2.97 -13.15
N ASN A 108 -16.35 2.49 -12.01
CA ASN A 108 -16.31 1.09 -11.64
C ASN A 108 -17.57 0.40 -12.16
N ALA A 109 -17.47 -0.89 -12.52
CA ALA A 109 -18.69 -1.68 -12.76
C ALA A 109 -19.53 -1.70 -11.48
N TYR A 110 -20.82 -1.42 -11.63
CA TYR A 110 -21.74 -1.34 -10.50
C TYR A 110 -23.10 -1.92 -10.87
N LEU A 111 -23.54 -2.92 -10.11
CA LEU A 111 -24.90 -3.45 -10.10
C LEU A 111 -25.60 -3.01 -8.82
N LEU A 112 -26.83 -2.51 -8.97
CA LEU A 112 -27.69 -2.09 -7.87
C LEU A 112 -29.11 -2.58 -8.13
N SER A 113 -29.82 -3.01 -7.08
CA SER A 113 -31.25 -3.29 -7.17
C SER A 113 -32.00 -2.06 -7.68
N ALA A 114 -32.68 -2.19 -8.82
CA ALA A 114 -33.46 -1.09 -9.40
C ALA A 114 -34.75 -0.82 -8.63
N ASP A 115 -35.28 -1.86 -7.98
CA ASP A 115 -36.48 -1.87 -7.15
C ASP A 115 -36.24 -2.72 -5.89
N LYS A 116 -37.23 -2.76 -4.98
CA LYS A 116 -37.18 -3.57 -3.76
C LYS A 116 -37.04 -5.06 -4.10
N ILE A 117 -36.06 -5.72 -3.48
CA ILE A 117 -35.79 -7.14 -3.69
C ILE A 117 -37.09 -7.98 -3.63
N LYS A 118 -37.27 -8.89 -4.57
CA LYS A 118 -38.46 -9.73 -4.64
C LYS A 118 -38.36 -10.89 -3.64
N ARG A 119 -39.44 -11.15 -2.91
CA ARG A 119 -39.56 -12.33 -2.03
C ARG A 119 -40.56 -13.32 -2.62
N ASN A 120 -40.17 -14.59 -2.67
CA ASN A 120 -41.09 -15.67 -3.01
C ASN A 120 -42.02 -16.02 -1.84
N ASN A 121 -41.58 -15.83 -0.59
CA ASN A 121 -42.48 -15.84 0.56
C ASN A 121 -43.20 -14.49 0.68
N THR A 122 -44.32 -14.36 -0.04
CA THR A 122 -45.08 -13.10 -0.15
C THR A 122 -45.68 -12.61 1.17
N ASN A 123 -45.81 -13.47 2.17
CA ASN A 123 -46.29 -13.11 3.51
C ASN A 123 -45.25 -12.35 4.34
N LEU A 124 -43.97 -12.35 3.92
CA LEU A 124 -42.86 -11.72 4.63
C LEU A 124 -42.11 -10.76 3.69
N SER A 125 -42.79 -9.72 3.25
CA SER A 125 -42.28 -8.75 2.25
C SER A 125 -41.04 -7.97 2.69
N GLU A 126 -40.76 -7.89 4.00
CA GLU A 126 -39.59 -7.20 4.56
C GLU A 126 -38.53 -8.17 5.12
N SER A 127 -38.67 -9.48 4.88
CA SER A 127 -37.69 -10.46 5.35
C SER A 127 -36.35 -10.27 4.66
N ILE A 128 -35.29 -10.35 5.45
CA ILE A 128 -33.90 -10.31 5.01
C ILE A 128 -33.30 -11.73 4.82
N TYR A 129 -34.06 -12.78 5.16
CA TYR A 129 -33.59 -14.16 5.12
C TYR A 129 -33.59 -14.71 3.69
N LEU A 130 -32.50 -15.37 3.30
CA LEU A 130 -32.34 -15.93 1.94
C LEU A 130 -33.43 -16.94 1.61
N LYS A 131 -33.88 -17.75 2.59
CA LYS A 131 -34.98 -18.71 2.41
C LYS A 131 -36.29 -18.05 1.98
N ASP A 132 -36.58 -16.84 2.45
CA ASP A 132 -37.82 -16.11 2.12
C ASP A 132 -37.70 -15.36 0.78
N VAL A 133 -36.49 -14.96 0.42
CA VAL A 133 -36.17 -14.45 -0.93
C VAL A 133 -36.35 -15.56 -1.98
N LEU A 134 -35.85 -16.76 -1.69
CA LEU A 134 -35.79 -17.89 -2.63
C LEU A 134 -37.09 -18.69 -2.76
N PHE A 135 -37.77 -18.96 -1.65
CA PHE A 135 -38.78 -20.01 -1.56
C PHE A 135 -40.07 -19.52 -0.90
N THR A 136 -41.20 -20.05 -1.39
CA THR A 136 -42.50 -19.98 -0.71
C THR A 136 -42.47 -20.73 0.62
N LYS A 137 -43.46 -20.50 1.49
CA LYS A 137 -43.51 -21.18 2.78
C LYS A 137 -43.61 -22.70 2.63
N GLU A 138 -44.39 -23.18 1.67
CA GLU A 138 -44.60 -24.59 1.37
C GLU A 138 -43.32 -25.27 0.85
N GLU A 139 -42.57 -24.60 -0.02
CA GLU A 139 -41.26 -25.07 -0.49
C GLU A 139 -40.26 -25.14 0.66
N GLN A 140 -40.22 -24.14 1.55
CA GLN A 140 -39.37 -24.15 2.73
C GLN A 140 -39.68 -25.34 3.65
N ASP A 141 -40.96 -25.65 3.86
CA ASP A 141 -41.38 -26.78 4.71
C ASP A 141 -41.00 -28.12 4.08
N THR A 142 -41.13 -28.25 2.76
CA THR A 142 -40.71 -29.44 2.00
C THR A 142 -39.21 -29.66 2.10
N LEU A 143 -38.41 -28.64 1.80
CA LEU A 143 -36.94 -28.70 1.83
C LEU A 143 -36.43 -28.94 3.26
N ASN A 144 -37.07 -28.36 4.28
CA ASN A 144 -36.76 -28.65 5.68
C ASN A 144 -37.04 -30.11 6.03
N GLY A 145 -38.12 -30.69 5.50
CA GLY A 145 -38.44 -32.10 5.67
C GLY A 145 -37.33 -33.03 5.12
N GLU A 146 -36.71 -32.69 3.99
CA GLU A 146 -35.62 -33.46 3.38
C GLU A 146 -34.34 -33.52 4.23
N ILE A 147 -34.13 -32.52 5.09
CA ILE A 147 -32.95 -32.42 5.97
C ILE A 147 -33.29 -32.63 7.46
N SER A 148 -34.50 -33.11 7.74
CA SER A 148 -34.99 -33.38 9.09
C SER A 148 -34.70 -34.84 9.47
N GLY A 149 -34.09 -35.03 10.65
CA GLY A 149 -33.76 -36.34 11.21
C GLY A 149 -32.24 -36.62 11.24
N ASP A 150 -31.87 -37.73 11.91
CA ASP A 150 -30.48 -38.09 12.18
C ASP A 150 -29.88 -39.10 11.19
N THR A 151 -30.55 -39.36 10.06
CA THR A 151 -30.05 -40.28 9.03
C THR A 151 -28.85 -39.69 8.30
N GLU A 152 -27.98 -40.57 7.79
CA GLU A 152 -26.79 -40.13 7.05
C GLU A 152 -27.17 -39.45 5.72
N GLU A 153 -28.30 -39.84 5.10
CA GLU A 153 -28.84 -39.19 3.91
C GLU A 153 -29.30 -37.76 4.19
N ALA A 154 -30.00 -37.54 5.32
CA ALA A 154 -30.48 -36.21 5.72
C ALA A 154 -29.30 -35.27 6.04
N LYS A 155 -28.28 -35.76 6.76
CA LYS A 155 -27.06 -34.99 7.03
C LYS A 155 -26.31 -34.65 5.75
N LYS A 156 -26.11 -35.63 4.86
CA LYS A 156 -25.44 -35.40 3.57
C LYS A 156 -26.20 -34.40 2.70
N LYS A 157 -27.52 -34.43 2.73
CA LYS A 157 -28.38 -33.46 2.03
C LYS A 157 -28.26 -32.07 2.67
N ALA A 158 -28.25 -31.99 4.01
CA ALA A 158 -28.06 -30.76 4.77
C ALA A 158 -26.75 -30.04 4.38
N ASP A 159 -25.67 -30.81 4.19
CA ASP A 159 -24.35 -30.32 3.77
C ASP A 159 -24.23 -30.05 2.26
N SER A 160 -25.20 -30.50 1.45
CA SER A 160 -25.17 -30.29 0.01
C SER A 160 -25.54 -28.86 -0.38
N ALA A 161 -25.08 -28.39 -1.54
CA ALA A 161 -25.39 -27.05 -2.03
C ALA A 161 -26.89 -26.93 -2.38
N LEU A 162 -27.56 -25.95 -1.76
CA LEU A 162 -28.95 -25.56 -2.10
C LEU A 162 -28.97 -24.40 -3.09
N LEU A 163 -28.00 -23.51 -3.00
CA LEU A 163 -27.87 -22.29 -3.80
C LEU A 163 -26.45 -22.19 -4.32
N SER A 164 -26.28 -21.98 -5.63
CA SER A 164 -24.98 -21.75 -6.25
C SER A 164 -25.07 -20.76 -7.41
N PHE A 165 -24.09 -19.89 -7.53
CA PHE A 165 -23.84 -19.10 -8.75
C PHE A 165 -22.35 -18.76 -8.82
N ASP A 166 -21.86 -18.51 -10.00
CA ASP A 166 -20.47 -18.12 -10.23
C ASP A 166 -20.38 -16.60 -10.34
N ILE A 167 -19.38 -16.01 -9.69
CA ILE A 167 -19.04 -14.59 -9.78
C ILE A 167 -17.63 -14.45 -10.39
N ALA A 168 -17.47 -13.55 -11.34
CA ALA A 168 -16.18 -13.20 -11.93
C ALA A 168 -16.00 -11.69 -12.06
N ASP A 169 -14.75 -11.24 -11.87
CA ASP A 169 -14.34 -9.82 -11.95
C ASP A 169 -13.85 -9.39 -13.35
N GLY A 170 -13.98 -10.25 -14.34
CA GLY A 170 -13.58 -9.98 -15.72
C GLY A 170 -13.81 -11.18 -16.62
N THR A 171 -13.58 -11.01 -17.92
CA THR A 171 -13.65 -12.06 -18.94
C THR A 171 -12.30 -12.73 -19.21
N GLU A 172 -11.23 -12.16 -18.68
CA GLU A 172 -9.87 -12.53 -19.05
C GLU A 172 -9.34 -13.78 -18.37
N SER A 173 -8.29 -14.33 -18.96
CA SER A 173 -7.60 -15.50 -18.43
C SER A 173 -7.00 -15.28 -17.03
N ASP A 174 -6.68 -14.03 -16.66
CA ASP A 174 -6.19 -13.65 -15.34
C ASP A 174 -7.30 -13.17 -14.38
N SER A 175 -8.54 -13.05 -14.86
CA SER A 175 -9.70 -12.67 -14.04
C SER A 175 -10.00 -13.75 -12.99
N LYS A 176 -10.39 -13.31 -11.81
CA LYS A 176 -10.73 -14.20 -10.70
C LYS A 176 -12.20 -14.59 -10.79
N LYS A 177 -12.42 -15.89 -10.95
CA LYS A 177 -13.74 -16.51 -10.90
C LYS A 177 -13.89 -17.38 -9.65
N LYS A 178 -15.04 -17.26 -8.98
CA LYS A 178 -15.39 -18.07 -7.80
C LYS A 178 -16.85 -18.50 -7.84
N THR A 179 -17.12 -19.69 -7.32
CA THR A 179 -18.48 -20.14 -7.06
C THR A 179 -18.90 -19.68 -5.67
N ILE A 180 -19.98 -18.93 -5.59
CA ILE A 180 -20.68 -18.60 -4.35
C ILE A 180 -21.72 -19.69 -4.13
N SER A 181 -21.63 -20.39 -3.00
CA SER A 181 -22.54 -21.48 -2.68
C SER A 181 -22.92 -21.48 -1.21
N PHE A 182 -24.14 -21.92 -0.94
CA PHE A 182 -24.72 -22.10 0.37
C PHE A 182 -25.44 -23.45 0.46
N THR A 183 -25.31 -24.10 1.61
CA THR A 183 -25.92 -25.41 1.84
C THR A 183 -27.39 -25.32 2.26
N TYR A 184 -28.07 -26.46 2.28
CA TYR A 184 -29.43 -26.56 2.81
C TYR A 184 -29.48 -26.13 4.28
N GLU A 185 -28.54 -26.62 5.10
CA GLU A 185 -28.48 -26.27 6.52
C GLU A 185 -28.26 -24.77 6.75
N GLU A 186 -27.34 -24.17 6.00
CA GLU A 186 -27.03 -22.74 6.09
C GLU A 186 -28.28 -21.89 5.82
N ILE A 187 -28.98 -22.14 4.71
CA ILE A 187 -30.14 -21.32 4.32
C ILE A 187 -31.36 -21.59 5.20
N LEU A 188 -31.65 -22.87 5.50
CA LEU A 188 -32.94 -23.27 6.07
C LEU A 188 -32.93 -23.35 7.60
N LYS A 189 -31.84 -23.80 8.22
CA LYS A 189 -31.73 -23.93 9.70
C LYS A 189 -31.00 -22.74 10.32
N ASN A 190 -29.87 -22.34 9.73
CA ASN A 190 -29.06 -21.24 10.28
C ASN A 190 -29.59 -19.85 9.90
N ASN A 191 -30.64 -19.78 9.06
CA ASN A 191 -31.32 -18.55 8.67
C ASN A 191 -30.36 -17.49 8.13
N LEU A 192 -29.51 -17.86 7.17
CA LEU A 192 -28.65 -16.87 6.50
C LEU A 192 -29.47 -15.77 5.83
N THR A 193 -28.90 -14.58 5.84
CA THR A 193 -29.50 -13.32 5.41
C THR A 193 -28.82 -12.76 4.15
N LEU A 194 -29.39 -11.70 3.58
CA LEU A 194 -28.75 -10.92 2.52
C LEU A 194 -27.39 -10.34 2.95
N ASN A 195 -27.18 -10.03 4.24
CA ASN A 195 -25.88 -9.61 4.75
C ASN A 195 -24.85 -10.75 4.74
N ASP A 196 -25.29 -11.99 4.95
CA ASP A 196 -24.43 -13.17 4.86
C ASP A 196 -24.06 -13.47 3.41
N LEU A 197 -24.99 -13.23 2.46
CA LEU A 197 -24.70 -13.24 1.03
C LEU A 197 -23.62 -12.23 0.66
N SER A 198 -23.79 -10.96 1.08
CA SER A 198 -22.78 -9.91 0.89
C SER A 198 -21.43 -10.32 1.49
N SER A 199 -21.44 -10.88 2.70
CA SER A 199 -20.23 -11.33 3.40
C SER A 199 -19.52 -12.46 2.67
N ARG A 200 -20.25 -13.47 2.17
CA ARG A 200 -19.68 -14.58 1.39
C ARG A 200 -19.04 -14.10 0.09
N ILE A 201 -19.69 -13.16 -0.62
CA ILE A 201 -19.11 -12.52 -1.81
C ILE A 201 -17.83 -11.76 -1.44
N ASN A 202 -17.89 -10.94 -0.39
CA ASN A 202 -16.77 -10.11 0.07
C ASN A 202 -15.53 -10.91 0.51
N GLN A 203 -15.71 -12.17 0.91
CA GLN A 203 -14.68 -13.11 1.35
C GLN A 203 -14.21 -14.07 0.25
N SER A 204 -14.83 -14.07 -0.93
CA SER A 204 -14.49 -15.00 -2.03
C SER A 204 -13.11 -14.74 -2.65
N GLY A 205 -12.57 -13.53 -2.50
CA GLY A 205 -11.26 -13.12 -3.02
C GLY A 205 -11.28 -12.54 -4.44
N VAL A 206 -12.45 -12.43 -5.08
CA VAL A 206 -12.64 -11.68 -6.34
C VAL A 206 -12.60 -10.17 -6.09
N ASN A 207 -12.36 -9.35 -7.12
CA ASN A 207 -12.31 -7.90 -7.01
C ASN A 207 -13.68 -7.19 -6.90
N ILE A 208 -14.66 -7.86 -6.29
CA ILE A 208 -16.04 -7.38 -6.19
C ILE A 208 -16.42 -7.26 -4.73
N LYS A 209 -17.06 -6.14 -4.39
CA LYS A 209 -17.66 -5.90 -3.08
C LYS A 209 -19.17 -5.88 -3.20
N ALA A 210 -19.82 -6.53 -2.24
CA ALA A 210 -21.27 -6.58 -2.14
C ALA A 210 -21.74 -5.96 -0.83
N GLY A 211 -22.93 -5.37 -0.85
CA GLY A 211 -23.58 -4.80 0.32
C GLY A 211 -25.09 -4.88 0.20
N TYR A 212 -25.74 -5.09 1.34
CA TYR A 212 -27.19 -5.01 1.47
C TYR A 212 -27.55 -3.81 2.33
N ASP A 213 -28.41 -2.94 1.80
CA ASP A 213 -28.97 -1.80 2.51
C ASP A 213 -30.40 -2.13 2.96
N SER A 214 -30.58 -2.32 4.26
CA SER A 214 -31.90 -2.62 4.84
C SER A 214 -32.87 -1.45 4.85
N ALA A 215 -32.39 -0.20 4.73
CA ALA A 215 -33.26 0.98 4.73
C ALA A 215 -33.94 1.16 3.36
N ASN A 216 -33.19 0.91 2.28
CA ASN A 216 -33.69 1.00 0.91
C ASN A 216 -34.10 -0.36 0.33
N ASP A 217 -33.86 -1.45 1.07
CA ASP A 217 -34.08 -2.83 0.64
C ASP A 217 -33.43 -3.15 -0.71
N ALA A 218 -32.17 -2.74 -0.83
CA ALA A 218 -31.40 -2.81 -2.07
C ALA A 218 -30.11 -3.60 -1.88
N PHE A 219 -29.79 -4.45 -2.86
CA PHE A 219 -28.53 -5.17 -2.93
C PHE A 219 -27.61 -4.50 -3.94
N SER A 220 -26.34 -4.38 -3.60
CA SER A 220 -25.32 -3.70 -4.40
C SER A 220 -24.13 -4.63 -4.63
N LEU A 221 -23.56 -4.61 -5.83
CA LEU A 221 -22.26 -5.20 -6.15
C LEU A 221 -21.45 -4.20 -6.94
N TYR A 222 -20.26 -3.84 -6.49
CA TYR A 222 -19.36 -2.94 -7.21
C TYR A 222 -17.94 -3.49 -7.24
N GLN A 223 -17.26 -3.23 -8.35
CA GLN A 223 -15.83 -3.46 -8.52
C GLN A 223 -15.03 -2.44 -7.72
N LYS A 224 -13.86 -2.80 -7.19
CA LYS A 224 -13.01 -1.82 -6.48
C LYS A 224 -12.24 -0.92 -7.44
N ASP A 225 -11.90 -1.47 -8.61
CA ASP A 225 -11.14 -0.78 -9.63
C ASP A 225 -12.06 -0.35 -10.77
N GLY A 226 -11.74 0.78 -11.39
CA GLY A 226 -12.43 1.30 -12.57
C GLY A 226 -11.88 0.68 -13.85
N GLY A 227 -12.42 1.06 -15.00
CA GLY A 227 -11.91 0.59 -16.29
C GLY A 227 -12.74 -0.51 -16.93
N VAL A 228 -12.61 -0.63 -18.26
CA VAL A 228 -13.42 -1.56 -19.08
C VAL A 228 -13.10 -3.03 -18.81
N ASP A 229 -11.89 -3.33 -18.34
CA ASP A 229 -11.46 -4.69 -18.02
C ASP A 229 -12.11 -5.22 -16.73
N ASN A 230 -12.55 -4.31 -15.87
CA ASN A 230 -13.13 -4.61 -14.58
C ASN A 230 -14.65 -4.79 -14.71
N LYS A 231 -15.12 -6.04 -14.78
CA LYS A 231 -16.53 -6.42 -15.01
C LYS A 231 -17.15 -7.12 -13.80
N ILE A 232 -18.47 -7.13 -13.70
CA ILE A 232 -19.20 -7.97 -12.72
C ILE A 232 -20.03 -8.96 -13.51
N LEU A 233 -19.56 -10.20 -13.56
CA LEU A 233 -20.25 -11.29 -14.25
C LEU A 233 -20.85 -12.25 -13.22
N LEU A 234 -22.16 -12.45 -13.31
CA LEU A 234 -22.90 -13.39 -12.47
C LEU A 234 -23.45 -14.48 -13.37
N THR A 235 -22.88 -15.67 -13.26
CA THR A 235 -23.14 -16.80 -14.17
C THR A 235 -23.80 -17.96 -13.44
N VAL A 236 -24.63 -18.69 -14.16
CA VAL A 236 -25.32 -19.90 -13.65
C VAL A 236 -25.05 -21.07 -14.59
N LYS A 237 -24.94 -22.26 -14.01
CA LYS A 237 -24.74 -23.52 -14.77
C LYS A 237 -25.99 -24.39 -14.68
N SER A 238 -25.95 -25.54 -15.34
CA SER A 238 -26.96 -26.57 -15.12
C SER A 238 -26.86 -27.17 -13.71
N GLY A 239 -28.01 -27.50 -13.11
CA GLY A 239 -28.14 -28.16 -11.80
C GLY A 239 -29.04 -27.43 -10.81
N ASP A 240 -29.63 -28.15 -9.86
CA ASP A 240 -30.66 -27.64 -8.94
C ASP A 240 -30.18 -26.43 -8.11
N ALA A 241 -28.95 -26.49 -7.60
CA ALA A 241 -28.38 -25.40 -6.82
C ALA A 241 -28.23 -24.11 -7.67
N TYR A 242 -27.87 -24.26 -8.94
CA TYR A 242 -27.76 -23.13 -9.87
C TYR A 242 -29.12 -22.64 -10.35
N ALA A 243 -30.14 -23.50 -10.43
CA ALA A 243 -31.52 -23.06 -10.66
C ALA A 243 -32.02 -22.15 -9.52
N ASN A 244 -31.68 -22.48 -8.27
CA ASN A 244 -31.93 -21.58 -7.14
C ASN A 244 -31.03 -20.33 -7.18
N GLY A 245 -29.82 -20.44 -7.73
CA GLY A 245 -28.98 -19.30 -8.10
C GLY A 245 -29.68 -18.32 -9.02
N SER A 246 -30.27 -18.82 -10.10
CA SER A 246 -31.04 -18.01 -11.04
C SER A 246 -32.23 -17.33 -10.38
N LYS A 247 -32.97 -18.05 -9.51
CA LYS A 247 -34.07 -17.48 -8.71
C LYS A 247 -33.59 -16.31 -7.85
N LEU A 248 -32.47 -16.49 -7.12
CA LEU A 248 -31.90 -15.42 -6.30
C LEU A 248 -31.55 -14.20 -7.14
N LEU A 249 -30.76 -14.39 -8.20
CA LEU A 249 -30.27 -13.29 -9.03
C LEU A 249 -31.41 -12.48 -9.66
N ASN A 250 -32.45 -13.15 -10.15
CA ASN A 250 -33.66 -12.49 -10.65
C ASN A 250 -34.41 -11.74 -9.53
N ASN A 251 -34.46 -12.32 -8.33
CA ASN A 251 -35.16 -11.72 -7.20
C ASN A 251 -34.40 -10.53 -6.60
N LEU A 252 -33.08 -10.42 -6.78
CA LEU A 252 -32.30 -9.24 -6.38
C LEU A 252 -32.60 -8.00 -7.23
N GLN A 253 -33.25 -8.16 -8.40
CA GLN A 253 -33.65 -7.07 -9.31
C GLN A 253 -32.50 -6.13 -9.70
N LEU A 254 -31.33 -6.71 -9.96
CA LEU A 254 -30.12 -5.95 -10.25
C LEU A 254 -30.20 -5.28 -11.62
N ALA A 255 -29.76 -4.03 -11.68
CA ALA A 255 -29.53 -3.27 -12.90
C ALA A 255 -28.12 -2.66 -12.87
N SER A 256 -27.54 -2.41 -14.03
CA SER A 256 -26.26 -1.71 -14.14
C SER A 256 -26.43 -0.23 -13.89
N VAL A 257 -25.54 0.34 -13.08
CA VAL A 257 -25.43 1.78 -12.91
C VAL A 257 -24.45 2.30 -13.96
N THR A 258 -24.93 3.19 -14.81
CA THR A 258 -24.11 3.89 -15.80
C THR A 258 -24.07 5.37 -15.48
N GLN A 259 -22.97 6.03 -15.85
CA GLN A 259 -22.85 7.48 -15.78
C GLN A 259 -23.08 8.07 -17.17
N ASP A 260 -23.88 9.13 -17.23
CA ASP A 260 -24.23 9.83 -18.45
C ASP A 260 -24.22 11.34 -18.20
N LEU A 261 -24.23 12.14 -19.26
CA LEU A 261 -24.33 13.59 -19.18
C LEU A 261 -25.79 14.01 -19.39
N ASP A 262 -26.27 14.94 -18.56
CA ASP A 262 -27.53 15.61 -18.85
C ASP A 262 -27.38 16.63 -19.99
N GLY A 263 -28.49 17.26 -20.38
CA GLY A 263 -28.51 18.29 -21.42
C GLY A 263 -27.68 19.55 -21.09
N ASN A 264 -27.17 19.68 -19.87
CA ASN A 264 -26.30 20.76 -19.40
C ASN A 264 -24.84 20.30 -19.22
N ASN A 265 -24.48 19.11 -19.73
CA ASN A 265 -23.18 18.46 -19.56
C ASN A 265 -22.78 18.20 -18.09
N GLN A 266 -23.75 18.02 -17.19
CA GLN A 266 -23.47 17.57 -15.82
C GLN A 266 -23.52 16.04 -15.73
N LEU A 267 -22.65 15.47 -14.91
CA LEU A 267 -22.64 14.03 -14.64
C LEU A 267 -23.91 13.61 -13.90
N THR A 268 -24.59 12.61 -14.44
CA THR A 268 -25.77 11.95 -13.87
C THR A 268 -25.57 10.45 -13.86
N SER A 269 -26.21 9.75 -12.93
CA SER A 269 -26.23 8.28 -12.91
C SER A 269 -27.61 7.78 -13.31
N LYS A 270 -27.63 6.74 -14.14
CA LYS A 270 -28.85 6.07 -14.60
C LYS A 270 -28.73 4.58 -14.33
N LEU A 271 -29.85 3.96 -13.97
CA LEU A 271 -29.97 2.50 -13.93
C LEU A 271 -30.39 2.00 -15.32
N SER A 272 -29.83 0.88 -15.75
CA SER A 272 -30.38 0.13 -16.88
C SER A 272 -31.73 -0.49 -16.53
N ASP A 273 -32.35 -1.14 -17.51
CA ASP A 273 -33.42 -2.09 -17.22
C ASP A 273 -32.92 -3.20 -16.28
N VAL A 274 -33.85 -3.77 -15.51
CA VAL A 274 -33.58 -4.89 -14.61
C VAL A 274 -33.08 -6.06 -15.43
N MET A 275 -31.90 -6.57 -15.04
CA MET A 275 -31.31 -7.72 -15.67
C MET A 275 -32.01 -9.00 -15.24
N THR A 276 -32.11 -9.94 -16.16
CA THR A 276 -32.65 -11.28 -15.93
C THR A 276 -31.58 -12.32 -16.22
N VAL A 277 -31.69 -13.47 -15.56
CA VAL A 277 -30.82 -14.60 -15.84
C VAL A 277 -31.27 -15.25 -17.14
N GLU A 278 -30.42 -15.12 -18.15
CA GLU A 278 -30.64 -15.66 -19.48
C GLU A 278 -29.72 -16.86 -19.72
N THR A 279 -30.25 -17.84 -20.45
CA THR A 279 -29.50 -19.00 -20.93
C THR A 279 -29.72 -19.11 -22.44
N THR A 280 -28.87 -18.44 -23.21
CA THR A 280 -28.96 -18.43 -24.67
C THR A 280 -27.68 -19.00 -25.26
N THR A 281 -27.83 -19.91 -26.23
CA THR A 281 -26.74 -20.31 -27.10
C THR A 281 -26.42 -19.14 -28.01
N GLY A 282 -25.21 -18.60 -27.92
CA GLY A 282 -24.71 -17.56 -28.82
C GLY A 282 -24.62 -18.06 -30.26
N THR A 283 -24.37 -17.16 -31.19
CA THR A 283 -24.24 -17.46 -32.62
C THR A 283 -22.79 -17.80 -32.94
N SER A 284 -22.48 -19.06 -33.25
CA SER A 284 -21.12 -19.51 -33.60
C SER A 284 -20.78 -19.43 -35.09
N SER A 285 -21.80 -19.23 -35.93
CA SER A 285 -21.65 -19.19 -37.39
C SER A 285 -22.66 -18.24 -38.00
N ILE A 286 -22.20 -17.43 -38.95
CA ILE A 286 -23.06 -16.58 -39.78
C ILE A 286 -22.71 -16.77 -41.26
N GLY A 287 -23.66 -16.46 -42.15
CA GLY A 287 -23.50 -16.65 -43.60
C GLY A 287 -23.80 -18.08 -44.05
N GLY A 288 -23.07 -18.57 -45.06
CA GLY A 288 -23.27 -19.90 -45.63
C GLY A 288 -24.37 -20.00 -46.69
N ALA A 289 -25.09 -18.93 -46.99
CA ALA A 289 -26.11 -18.94 -48.04
C ALA A 289 -25.55 -18.60 -49.44
N LYS A 290 -24.41 -17.90 -49.50
CA LYS A 290 -23.82 -17.39 -50.75
C LYS A 290 -22.36 -17.84 -50.90
N ASN A 291 -21.91 -17.88 -52.16
CA ASN A 291 -20.52 -18.12 -52.54
C ASN A 291 -19.61 -16.89 -52.31
N THR A 292 -20.22 -15.70 -52.23
CA THR A 292 -19.53 -14.42 -52.08
C THR A 292 -20.28 -13.53 -51.09
N TYR A 293 -19.53 -12.82 -50.26
CA TYR A 293 -20.02 -11.74 -49.40
C TYR A 293 -19.14 -10.50 -49.55
N THR A 294 -19.76 -9.33 -49.53
CA THR A 294 -19.10 -8.02 -49.64
C THR A 294 -19.46 -7.17 -48.43
N SER A 295 -18.48 -6.52 -47.79
CA SER A 295 -18.70 -5.67 -46.62
C SER A 295 -19.61 -4.49 -46.99
N SER A 296 -20.60 -4.17 -46.16
CA SER A 296 -21.44 -2.98 -46.36
C SER A 296 -20.75 -1.70 -45.90
N ILE A 297 -19.69 -1.80 -45.08
CA ILE A 297 -18.84 -0.66 -44.72
C ILE A 297 -17.72 -0.45 -45.74
N THR A 298 -17.29 0.79 -45.89
CA THR A 298 -16.10 1.16 -46.66
C THR A 298 -14.85 1.10 -45.76
N VAL A 299 -13.83 0.39 -46.22
CA VAL A 299 -12.51 0.23 -45.58
C VAL A 299 -11.39 0.55 -46.56
N GLY A 300 -10.27 1.06 -46.05
CA GLY A 300 -9.06 1.30 -46.83
C GLY A 300 -8.10 0.11 -46.77
N ASN A 301 -7.23 -0.02 -47.77
CA ASN A 301 -6.18 -1.05 -47.76
C ASN A 301 -5.25 -0.95 -46.54
N ASP A 302 -5.02 0.27 -46.05
CA ASP A 302 -4.14 0.57 -44.91
C ASP A 302 -4.91 0.68 -43.58
N THR A 303 -6.23 0.49 -43.60
CA THR A 303 -7.04 0.44 -42.37
C THR A 303 -6.61 -0.77 -41.55
N THR A 304 -6.22 -0.55 -40.30
CA THR A 304 -5.84 -1.62 -39.37
C THR A 304 -7.09 -2.33 -38.83
N LEU A 305 -7.01 -3.65 -38.63
CA LEU A 305 -8.17 -4.46 -38.23
C LEU A 305 -8.73 -4.01 -36.88
N ASP A 306 -7.84 -3.67 -35.94
CA ASP A 306 -8.20 -3.15 -34.61
C ASP A 306 -9.00 -1.83 -34.65
N SER A 307 -8.87 -1.02 -35.69
CA SER A 307 -9.60 0.23 -35.85
C SER A 307 -11.08 0.04 -36.24
N LEU A 308 -11.46 -1.17 -36.69
CA LEU A 308 -12.79 -1.47 -37.18
C LEU A 308 -13.79 -1.80 -36.07
N PHE A 309 -13.33 -2.10 -34.86
CA PHE A 309 -14.20 -2.46 -33.75
C PHE A 309 -13.85 -1.71 -32.47
N SER A 310 -14.88 -1.29 -31.73
CA SER A 310 -14.73 -0.60 -30.45
C SER A 310 -14.83 -1.59 -29.29
N GLY A 311 -13.70 -2.17 -28.91
CA GLY A 311 -13.53 -3.05 -27.75
C GLY A 311 -12.06 -3.24 -27.34
N VAL A 312 -11.20 -2.28 -27.68
CA VAL A 312 -9.74 -2.46 -27.66
C VAL A 312 -9.19 -2.63 -26.25
N LYS A 313 -8.68 -3.83 -25.97
CA LYS A 313 -7.58 -4.05 -25.02
C LYS A 313 -6.25 -3.67 -25.66
N VAL A 314 -5.44 -2.97 -24.87
CA VAL A 314 -4.28 -2.18 -25.25
C VAL A 314 -3.13 -3.04 -25.82
N GLY A 315 -2.71 -2.75 -27.05
CA GLY A 315 -1.44 -3.21 -27.64
C GLY A 315 -1.53 -3.37 -29.16
N ASN A 316 -0.51 -2.97 -29.90
CA ASN A 316 -0.47 -3.06 -31.38
C ASN A 316 -0.44 -4.50 -31.93
N ASP A 317 -0.60 -5.53 -31.08
CA ASP A 317 -0.32 -6.94 -31.37
C ASP A 317 -1.39 -7.90 -30.81
N THR A 318 -2.60 -7.40 -30.49
CA THR A 318 -3.67 -8.24 -29.93
C THR A 318 -4.14 -9.26 -30.98
N PRO A 319 -4.12 -10.57 -30.71
CA PRO A 319 -4.47 -11.57 -31.71
C PRO A 319 -5.96 -11.53 -32.06
N ILE A 320 -6.31 -11.86 -33.30
CA ILE A 320 -7.68 -12.01 -33.83
C ILE A 320 -7.79 -13.43 -34.39
N THR A 321 -8.85 -14.17 -34.05
CA THR A 321 -9.12 -15.46 -34.69
C THR A 321 -10.55 -15.64 -35.14
N PHE A 322 -10.70 -16.14 -36.36
CA PHE A 322 -11.96 -16.61 -36.91
C PHE A 322 -11.66 -17.72 -37.92
N THR A 323 -12.70 -18.46 -38.31
CA THR A 323 -12.59 -19.53 -39.30
C THR A 323 -13.55 -19.25 -40.45
N LEU A 324 -13.05 -19.34 -41.68
CA LEU A 324 -13.88 -19.41 -42.87
C LEU A 324 -14.16 -20.88 -43.18
N TYR A 325 -15.43 -21.21 -43.37
CA TYR A 325 -15.87 -22.54 -43.80
C TYR A 325 -16.37 -22.49 -45.23
N ASN A 326 -16.00 -23.54 -45.95
CA ASN A 326 -16.42 -23.80 -47.31
C ASN A 326 -17.58 -24.81 -47.25
N GLY A 327 -18.82 -24.30 -47.20
CA GLY A 327 -20.05 -25.10 -47.01
C GLY A 327 -20.88 -24.75 -45.76
N ASN A 328 -22.04 -25.41 -45.62
CA ASN A 328 -23.08 -25.09 -44.63
C ASN A 328 -22.93 -25.79 -43.26
N THR A 329 -21.92 -26.65 -43.06
CA THR A 329 -21.75 -27.41 -41.81
C THR A 329 -20.28 -27.56 -41.42
N THR A 330 -20.05 -27.73 -40.12
CA THR A 330 -18.76 -28.12 -39.53
C THR A 330 -18.25 -29.44 -40.13
N GLY A 331 -17.29 -29.37 -41.06
CA GLY A 331 -16.59 -30.54 -41.62
C GLY A 331 -15.63 -30.27 -42.79
N GLU A 332 -14.38 -30.70 -42.62
CA GLU A 332 -13.23 -30.90 -43.54
C GLU A 332 -12.67 -29.77 -44.43
N MET A 333 -13.44 -28.78 -44.92
CA MET A 333 -12.88 -27.68 -45.74
C MET A 333 -13.03 -26.31 -45.05
N LYS A 334 -11.99 -25.90 -44.31
CA LYS A 334 -11.97 -24.65 -43.54
C LYS A 334 -10.58 -24.02 -43.48
N GLU A 335 -10.55 -22.71 -43.27
CA GLU A 335 -9.32 -21.95 -43.00
C GLU A 335 -9.48 -21.14 -41.72
N THR A 336 -8.61 -21.39 -40.74
CA THR A 336 -8.58 -20.63 -39.48
C THR A 336 -7.49 -19.57 -39.56
N PHE A 337 -7.89 -18.32 -39.38
CA PHE A 337 -7.02 -17.17 -39.39
C PHE A 337 -6.62 -16.82 -37.97
N ASN A 338 -5.32 -16.58 -37.75
CA ASN A 338 -4.77 -16.08 -36.49
C ASN A 338 -3.94 -14.84 -36.84
N LEU A 339 -4.53 -13.66 -36.66
CA LEU A 339 -4.02 -12.39 -37.16
C LEU A 339 -3.54 -11.53 -36.00
N GLY A 340 -2.62 -10.59 -36.25
CA GLY A 340 -2.33 -9.50 -35.31
C GLY A 340 -3.31 -8.34 -35.50
N GLY A 341 -3.68 -7.65 -34.42
CA GLY A 341 -4.64 -6.54 -34.45
C GLY A 341 -4.20 -5.36 -35.33
N GLY A 342 -2.91 -5.06 -35.34
CA GLY A 342 -2.31 -4.04 -36.21
C GLY A 342 -2.15 -4.45 -37.68
N LEU A 343 -2.58 -5.66 -38.07
CA LEU A 343 -2.61 -6.06 -39.47
C LEU A 343 -3.57 -5.13 -40.23
N THR A 344 -3.25 -4.79 -41.48
CA THR A 344 -4.15 -3.99 -42.32
C THR A 344 -5.13 -4.87 -43.10
N ILE A 345 -6.19 -4.27 -43.66
CA ILE A 345 -7.09 -4.96 -44.59
C ILE A 345 -6.33 -5.57 -45.78
N GLY A 346 -5.34 -4.86 -46.32
CA GLY A 346 -4.45 -5.40 -47.36
C GLY A 346 -3.64 -6.62 -46.90
N GLY A 347 -3.20 -6.60 -45.64
CA GLY A 347 -2.56 -7.75 -44.98
C GLY A 347 -3.50 -8.95 -44.84
N LEU A 348 -4.75 -8.74 -44.42
CA LEU A 348 -5.78 -9.78 -44.35
C LEU A 348 -6.05 -10.39 -45.73
N ILE A 349 -6.25 -9.54 -46.76
CA ILE A 349 -6.46 -9.98 -48.15
C ILE A 349 -5.32 -10.88 -48.62
N SER A 350 -4.07 -10.51 -48.30
CA SER A 350 -2.88 -11.28 -48.67
C SER A 350 -2.84 -12.66 -48.00
N GLN A 351 -3.30 -12.78 -46.74
CA GLN A 351 -3.39 -14.06 -46.05
C GLN A 351 -4.49 -14.97 -46.59
N ILE A 352 -5.64 -14.40 -46.96
CA ILE A 352 -6.73 -15.16 -47.59
C ILE A 352 -6.31 -15.66 -48.98
N ASN A 353 -5.63 -14.82 -49.77
CA ASN A 353 -5.24 -15.12 -51.16
C ASN A 353 -4.00 -16.03 -51.31
N HIS A 354 -3.61 -16.78 -50.29
CA HIS A 354 -2.41 -17.63 -50.38
C HIS A 354 -2.56 -18.79 -51.38
N ASP A 355 -1.43 -19.27 -51.89
CA ASP A 355 -1.37 -20.40 -52.82
C ASP A 355 -1.92 -21.66 -52.16
N GLY A 356 -2.91 -22.30 -52.80
CA GLY A 356 -3.58 -23.48 -52.26
C GLY A 356 -4.75 -23.19 -51.31
N GLY A 357 -5.04 -21.91 -51.01
CA GLY A 357 -6.19 -21.56 -50.17
C GLY A 357 -7.55 -21.83 -50.83
N LEU A 358 -8.60 -21.96 -50.03
CA LEU A 358 -9.99 -22.25 -50.39
C LEU A 358 -10.78 -20.98 -50.77
N PHE A 359 -10.30 -19.81 -50.36
CA PHE A 359 -11.00 -18.53 -50.52
C PHE A 359 -10.15 -17.52 -51.30
N THR A 360 -10.81 -16.50 -51.82
CA THR A 360 -10.19 -15.29 -52.37
C THR A 360 -10.81 -14.06 -51.74
N ALA A 361 -10.00 -13.04 -51.50
CA ALA A 361 -10.44 -11.73 -51.05
C ALA A 361 -9.99 -10.61 -52.00
N SER A 362 -10.80 -9.58 -52.16
CA SER A 362 -10.46 -8.36 -52.91
C SER A 362 -11.04 -7.13 -52.22
N LEU A 363 -10.48 -5.96 -52.53
CA LEU A 363 -11.02 -4.67 -52.13
C LEU A 363 -11.49 -3.95 -53.39
N ASP A 364 -12.80 -3.80 -53.55
CA ASP A 364 -13.44 -3.20 -54.72
C ASP A 364 -14.23 -1.97 -54.27
N ASP A 365 -13.86 -0.78 -54.77
CA ASP A 365 -14.43 0.52 -54.36
C ASP A 365 -14.47 0.74 -52.82
N GLY A 366 -13.45 0.23 -52.13
CA GLY A 366 -13.35 0.30 -50.67
C GLY A 366 -14.21 -0.73 -49.93
N HIS A 367 -14.83 -1.69 -50.61
CA HIS A 367 -15.59 -2.77 -49.97
C HIS A 367 -14.81 -4.09 -50.02
N LEU A 368 -14.65 -4.74 -48.87
CA LEU A 368 -13.96 -6.03 -48.75
C LEU A 368 -14.90 -7.14 -49.26
N THR A 369 -14.50 -7.83 -50.31
CA THR A 369 -15.22 -8.99 -50.85
C THR A 369 -14.46 -10.27 -50.51
N ILE A 370 -15.16 -11.28 -49.98
CA ILE A 370 -14.62 -12.62 -49.72
C ILE A 370 -15.47 -13.63 -50.49
N LYS A 371 -14.80 -14.52 -51.22
CA LYS A 371 -15.41 -15.48 -52.14
C LYS A 371 -14.77 -16.87 -52.01
N ALA A 372 -15.58 -17.92 -52.04
CA ALA A 372 -15.09 -19.30 -52.15
C ALA A 372 -14.58 -19.60 -53.59
N LYS A 373 -13.47 -20.33 -53.74
CA LYS A 373 -12.87 -20.58 -55.06
C LYS A 373 -13.69 -21.54 -55.93
N GLY A 374 -14.37 -22.53 -55.35
CA GLY A 374 -15.28 -23.41 -56.09
C GLY A 374 -16.62 -22.74 -56.39
N SER A 375 -17.26 -23.10 -57.50
CA SER A 375 -18.52 -22.45 -57.94
C SER A 375 -19.76 -22.83 -57.13
N ASP A 376 -19.76 -24.02 -56.52
CA ASP A 376 -20.89 -24.58 -55.77
C ASP A 376 -20.71 -24.46 -54.25
N GLU A 377 -19.65 -23.76 -53.84
CA GLU A 377 -19.20 -23.62 -52.46
C GLU A 377 -19.82 -22.38 -51.81
N THR A 378 -19.99 -22.38 -50.50
CA THR A 378 -20.51 -21.23 -49.75
C THR A 378 -19.48 -20.74 -48.74
N VAL A 379 -19.55 -19.45 -48.40
CA VAL A 379 -18.68 -18.85 -47.37
C VAL A 379 -19.49 -18.72 -46.09
N SER A 380 -19.05 -19.33 -45.01
CA SER A 380 -19.55 -19.01 -43.68
C SER A 380 -18.42 -18.55 -42.77
N PHE A 381 -18.73 -17.59 -41.91
CA PHE A 381 -17.82 -17.00 -40.94
C PHE A 381 -18.13 -17.61 -39.58
N GLN A 382 -17.11 -18.15 -38.92
CA GLN A 382 -17.28 -18.80 -37.63
C GLN A 382 -16.28 -18.32 -36.60
N VAL A 383 -16.79 -18.19 -35.39
CA VAL A 383 -16.01 -18.17 -34.16
C VAL A 383 -16.77 -19.04 -33.17
N ASP A 384 -16.08 -19.93 -32.47
CA ASP A 384 -16.69 -20.75 -31.42
C ASP A 384 -17.39 -19.83 -30.40
N ASN A 385 -18.71 -20.01 -30.23
CA ASN A 385 -19.55 -19.21 -29.33
C ASN A 385 -19.26 -19.49 -27.85
N THR A 386 -18.55 -20.60 -27.56
CA THR A 386 -18.09 -20.94 -26.20
C THR A 386 -16.68 -20.43 -25.92
N ASP A 387 -15.91 -20.05 -26.95
CA ASP A 387 -14.55 -19.53 -26.80
C ASP A 387 -14.60 -18.05 -26.37
N THR A 388 -14.28 -17.82 -25.10
CA THR A 388 -14.24 -16.49 -24.46
C THR A 388 -12.86 -15.83 -24.51
N SER A 389 -11.90 -16.39 -25.25
CA SER A 389 -10.57 -15.79 -25.39
C SER A 389 -10.62 -14.45 -26.15
N GLU A 390 -9.70 -13.54 -25.80
CA GLU A 390 -9.56 -12.22 -26.46
C GLU A 390 -9.49 -12.33 -27.98
N LYS A 391 -8.76 -13.33 -28.49
CA LYS A 391 -8.65 -13.58 -29.94
C LYS A 391 -9.98 -13.91 -30.59
N ALA A 392 -10.81 -14.72 -29.94
CA ALA A 392 -12.11 -15.13 -30.44
C ALA A 392 -13.08 -13.94 -30.34
N GLU A 393 -13.01 -13.18 -29.26
CA GLU A 393 -13.81 -11.97 -29.07
C GLU A 393 -13.51 -10.91 -30.14
N ASN A 394 -12.23 -10.60 -30.38
CA ASN A 394 -11.81 -9.71 -31.46
C ASN A 394 -12.22 -10.26 -32.83
N GLY A 395 -12.20 -11.58 -33.02
CA GLY A 395 -12.71 -12.25 -34.22
C GLY A 395 -14.18 -11.96 -34.45
N ARG A 396 -15.03 -12.12 -33.43
CA ARG A 396 -16.46 -11.81 -33.50
C ARG A 396 -16.68 -10.32 -33.82
N TYR A 397 -15.99 -9.44 -33.11
CA TYR A 397 -16.10 -8.01 -33.32
C TYR A 397 -15.69 -7.58 -34.73
N LEU A 398 -14.56 -8.08 -35.24
CA LEU A 398 -14.11 -7.77 -36.60
C LEU A 398 -15.14 -8.22 -37.64
N ILE A 399 -15.60 -9.46 -37.57
CA ILE A 399 -16.55 -10.02 -38.54
C ILE A 399 -17.89 -9.26 -38.49
N ASN A 400 -18.40 -8.98 -37.29
CA ASN A 400 -19.66 -8.22 -37.13
C ASN A 400 -19.50 -6.76 -37.61
N ALA A 401 -18.35 -6.12 -37.36
CA ALA A 401 -18.08 -4.75 -37.78
C ALA A 401 -18.03 -4.60 -39.31
N LEU A 402 -17.55 -5.62 -40.02
CA LEU A 402 -17.49 -5.61 -41.49
C LEU A 402 -18.89 -5.62 -42.15
N LYS A 403 -19.93 -6.08 -41.43
CA LYS A 403 -21.34 -6.07 -41.88
C LYS A 403 -21.50 -6.58 -43.31
N PHE A 404 -21.26 -7.87 -43.54
CA PHE A 404 -21.35 -8.45 -44.89
C PHE A 404 -22.78 -8.42 -45.44
N ASP A 405 -22.94 -7.95 -46.68
CA ASP A 405 -24.24 -7.77 -47.33
C ASP A 405 -25.04 -9.07 -47.45
N GLY A 406 -26.28 -9.03 -46.96
CA GLY A 406 -27.17 -10.19 -46.88
C GLY A 406 -26.88 -11.17 -45.74
N ILE A 407 -26.05 -10.79 -44.76
CA ILE A 407 -25.99 -11.44 -43.44
C ILE A 407 -26.58 -10.49 -42.41
N THR A 408 -27.69 -10.89 -41.78
CA THR A 408 -28.38 -10.10 -40.75
C THR A 408 -28.05 -10.55 -39.32
N GLU A 409 -27.46 -11.72 -39.18
CA GLU A 409 -27.05 -12.33 -37.92
C GLU A 409 -25.66 -11.84 -37.51
N GLU A 410 -25.42 -11.71 -36.20
CA GLU A 410 -24.11 -11.39 -35.63
C GLU A 410 -23.57 -12.58 -34.84
N LEU A 411 -22.25 -12.81 -34.92
CA LEU A 411 -21.57 -13.78 -34.07
C LEU A 411 -21.59 -13.30 -32.61
N SER A 412 -21.94 -14.19 -31.69
CA SER A 412 -22.09 -13.86 -30.26
C SER A 412 -21.66 -15.02 -29.36
N VAL A 413 -21.30 -14.69 -28.11
CA VAL A 413 -20.95 -15.69 -27.09
C VAL A 413 -22.19 -16.27 -26.43
N ASP A 414 -22.07 -17.48 -25.88
CA ASP A 414 -23.06 -18.04 -24.97
C ASP A 414 -23.23 -17.13 -23.74
N VAL A 415 -24.46 -16.75 -23.46
CA VAL A 415 -24.82 -16.01 -22.26
C VAL A 415 -25.50 -16.96 -21.30
N THR A 416 -24.84 -17.22 -20.18
CA THR A 416 -25.33 -18.10 -19.11
C THR A 416 -25.26 -17.36 -17.78
N GLY A 417 -26.18 -16.43 -17.55
CA GLY A 417 -26.11 -15.57 -16.37
C GLY A 417 -26.97 -14.32 -16.46
N LEU A 418 -26.77 -13.43 -15.49
CA LEU A 418 -27.49 -12.18 -15.38
C LEU A 418 -27.12 -11.23 -16.54
N ALA A 419 -28.09 -10.89 -17.37
CA ALA A 419 -27.90 -10.06 -18.56
C ALA A 419 -29.11 -9.16 -18.82
N THR A 420 -28.91 -8.12 -19.63
CA THR A 420 -30.00 -7.33 -20.21
C THR A 420 -30.08 -7.58 -21.71
N ALA A 421 -31.31 -7.70 -22.23
CA ALA A 421 -31.53 -7.76 -23.66
C ALA A 421 -31.12 -6.43 -24.32
N VAL A 422 -30.45 -6.53 -25.46
CA VAL A 422 -30.17 -5.40 -26.34
C VAL A 422 -31.23 -5.41 -27.42
N MET A 423 -32.15 -4.45 -27.36
CA MET A 423 -33.20 -4.28 -28.35
C MET A 423 -32.67 -3.49 -29.56
N GLY A 424 -33.09 -3.88 -30.75
CA GLY A 424 -32.82 -3.13 -31.96
C GLY A 424 -33.91 -3.33 -32.99
N ASP A 425 -33.95 -2.42 -33.97
CA ASP A 425 -34.96 -2.44 -35.02
C ASP A 425 -34.90 -3.76 -35.79
N LYS A 426 -36.05 -4.42 -35.89
CA LYS A 426 -36.23 -5.61 -36.70
C LYS A 426 -36.08 -5.24 -38.17
N LEU A 427 -35.27 -6.00 -38.90
CA LEU A 427 -35.06 -5.79 -40.34
C LEU A 427 -35.79 -6.86 -41.14
N ASP A 428 -36.30 -6.50 -42.32
CA ASP A 428 -36.79 -7.47 -43.30
C ASP A 428 -35.64 -8.09 -44.10
N ALA A 429 -35.95 -9.01 -45.01
CA ALA A 429 -34.96 -9.70 -45.84
C ALA A 429 -34.18 -8.76 -46.77
N ASP A 430 -34.71 -7.56 -47.01
CA ASP A 430 -34.11 -6.52 -47.84
C ASP A 430 -33.35 -5.47 -47.00
N GLY A 431 -33.28 -5.65 -45.67
CA GLY A 431 -32.57 -4.78 -44.73
C GLY A 431 -33.34 -3.52 -44.31
N ASN A 432 -34.64 -3.41 -44.62
CA ASN A 432 -35.45 -2.28 -44.17
C ASN A 432 -36.03 -2.53 -42.78
N VAL A 433 -36.21 -1.45 -42.01
CA VAL A 433 -36.87 -1.53 -40.71
C VAL A 433 -38.31 -1.99 -40.88
N VAL A 434 -38.65 -3.10 -40.22
CA VAL A 434 -40.02 -3.62 -40.18
C VAL A 434 -40.86 -2.66 -39.36
N MET A 435 -41.89 -2.11 -39.99
CA MET A 435 -42.81 -1.18 -39.37
C MET A 435 -44.15 -1.87 -39.10
N GLU A 436 -44.67 -1.74 -37.88
CA GLU A 436 -46.02 -2.17 -37.52
C GLU A 436 -46.77 -1.01 -36.87
N ASN A 437 -47.95 -0.66 -37.40
CA ASN A 437 -48.75 0.49 -36.95
C ASN A 437 -47.96 1.83 -36.89
N GLY A 438 -47.02 2.02 -37.81
CA GLY A 438 -46.20 3.23 -37.90
C GLY A 438 -45.08 3.33 -36.85
N LYS A 439 -44.77 2.25 -36.14
CA LYS A 439 -43.61 2.15 -35.24
C LYS A 439 -42.65 1.06 -35.71
N ALA A 440 -41.36 1.29 -35.51
CA ALA A 440 -40.35 0.25 -35.72
C ALA A 440 -40.64 -0.93 -34.77
N VAL A 441 -40.72 -2.13 -35.34
CA VAL A 441 -40.79 -3.37 -34.58
C VAL A 441 -39.42 -3.61 -33.96
N GLN A 442 -39.38 -3.80 -32.65
CA GLN A 442 -38.14 -4.11 -31.94
C GLN A 442 -37.96 -5.62 -31.83
N GLU A 443 -36.72 -6.08 -31.95
CA GLU A 443 -36.33 -7.46 -31.65
C GLU A 443 -35.07 -7.50 -30.79
N VAL A 444 -34.87 -8.61 -30.08
CA VAL A 444 -33.65 -8.83 -29.29
C VAL A 444 -32.52 -9.12 -30.28
N LYS A 445 -31.54 -8.22 -30.35
CA LYS A 445 -30.33 -8.37 -31.17
C LYS A 445 -29.20 -9.08 -30.44
N GLY A 446 -29.26 -9.13 -29.11
CA GLY A 446 -28.27 -9.80 -28.28
C GLY A 446 -28.51 -9.56 -26.79
N TYR A 447 -27.54 -9.96 -25.98
CA TYR A 447 -27.59 -9.79 -24.53
C TYR A 447 -26.28 -9.19 -24.02
N LYS A 448 -26.38 -8.16 -23.18
CA LYS A 448 -25.24 -7.60 -22.44
C LYS A 448 -25.21 -8.21 -21.05
N GLN A 449 -24.20 -9.04 -20.79
CA GLN A 449 -24.05 -9.72 -19.52
C GLN A 449 -23.42 -8.82 -18.45
N GLY A 450 -24.02 -8.80 -17.26
CA GLY A 450 -23.45 -8.14 -16.09
C GLY A 450 -23.25 -6.63 -16.22
N ALA A 451 -22.33 -6.09 -15.43
CA ALA A 451 -21.92 -4.69 -15.49
C ALA A 451 -20.42 -4.58 -15.87
N GLU A 452 -20.05 -3.45 -16.44
CA GLU A 452 -18.69 -3.16 -16.91
C GLU A 452 -18.29 -1.75 -16.44
N GLY A 453 -17.02 -1.59 -16.05
CA GLY A 453 -16.48 -0.29 -15.72
C GLY A 453 -16.20 0.54 -16.98
N VAL A 454 -15.74 1.76 -16.77
CA VAL A 454 -15.40 2.69 -17.85
C VAL A 454 -13.99 3.17 -17.60
N SER A 455 -13.10 3.09 -18.59
CA SER A 455 -11.76 3.69 -18.48
C SER A 455 -11.84 5.18 -18.78
N ALA A 456 -11.09 5.99 -18.03
CA ALA A 456 -10.92 7.40 -18.31
C ALA A 456 -10.29 7.60 -19.69
N LYS A 457 -10.66 8.70 -20.34
CA LYS A 457 -10.10 9.11 -21.63
C LYS A 457 -9.84 10.60 -21.62
N VAL A 458 -8.59 10.99 -21.87
CA VAL A 458 -8.12 12.38 -21.84
C VAL A 458 -7.13 12.63 -22.97
N ASN A 459 -7.14 13.84 -23.52
CA ASN A 459 -6.11 14.32 -24.41
C ASN A 459 -5.25 15.37 -23.67
N ILE A 460 -3.94 15.13 -23.60
CA ILE A 460 -2.96 16.04 -22.98
C ILE A 460 -1.98 16.48 -24.07
N ASP A 461 -1.90 17.78 -24.32
CA ASP A 461 -1.04 18.40 -25.35
C ASP A 461 -1.14 17.76 -26.75
N GLY A 462 -2.34 17.29 -27.12
CA GLY A 462 -2.64 16.68 -28.41
C GLY A 462 -2.54 15.15 -28.43
N ARG A 463 -2.00 14.51 -27.40
CA ARG A 463 -1.91 13.04 -27.30
C ARG A 463 -3.02 12.47 -26.43
N GLU A 464 -3.67 11.43 -26.94
CA GLU A 464 -4.70 10.69 -26.20
C GLU A 464 -4.08 9.70 -25.20
N TYR A 465 -4.68 9.63 -24.02
CA TYR A 465 -4.35 8.71 -22.95
C TYR A 465 -5.62 8.08 -22.40
N THR A 466 -5.53 6.78 -22.12
CA THR A 466 -6.55 6.01 -21.39
C THR A 466 -6.01 5.55 -20.05
N SER A 467 -6.88 5.40 -19.06
CA SER A 467 -6.51 4.87 -17.75
C SER A 467 -7.72 4.21 -17.10
N ASP A 468 -7.51 3.09 -16.44
CA ASP A 468 -8.55 2.41 -15.65
C ASP A 468 -8.87 3.17 -14.36
N THR A 469 -8.05 4.17 -14.02
CA THR A 469 -8.31 5.12 -12.95
C THR A 469 -8.55 6.51 -13.51
N SER A 470 -9.15 7.39 -12.71
CA SER A 470 -9.21 8.82 -13.05
C SER A 470 -7.87 9.54 -12.81
N LYS A 471 -6.74 8.82 -12.81
CA LYS A 471 -5.39 9.38 -12.66
C LYS A 471 -4.50 8.98 -13.83
N ILE A 472 -3.75 9.95 -14.33
CA ILE A 472 -2.81 9.79 -15.45
C ILE A 472 -1.53 10.55 -15.13
N THR A 473 -0.38 9.91 -15.33
CA THR A 473 0.92 10.56 -15.11
C THR A 473 1.62 10.79 -16.44
N VAL A 474 1.91 12.05 -16.77
CA VAL A 474 2.60 12.46 -18.00
C VAL A 474 3.61 13.54 -17.63
N GLY A 475 4.86 13.39 -18.07
CA GLY A 475 5.90 14.41 -17.86
C GLY A 475 6.18 14.73 -16.39
N ASN A 476 6.19 13.72 -15.50
CA ASN A 476 6.35 13.89 -14.05
C ASN A 476 5.22 14.69 -13.37
N VAL A 477 4.10 14.88 -14.06
CA VAL A 477 2.86 15.48 -13.51
C VAL A 477 1.79 14.40 -13.45
N THR A 478 1.21 14.17 -12.28
CA THR A 478 0.06 13.29 -12.10
C THR A 478 -1.21 14.12 -12.13
N TYR A 479 -2.00 13.96 -13.19
CA TYR A 479 -3.32 14.53 -13.38
C TYR A 479 -4.37 13.67 -12.72
N THR A 480 -5.30 14.28 -11.98
CA THR A 480 -6.51 13.64 -11.46
C THR A 480 -7.72 14.26 -12.16
N LEU A 481 -8.41 13.43 -12.94
CA LEU A 481 -9.56 13.80 -13.77
C LEU A 481 -10.83 13.79 -12.91
N ALA A 482 -11.63 14.84 -13.00
CA ALA A 482 -12.81 15.03 -12.17
C ALA A 482 -14.11 15.09 -12.99
N SER A 483 -14.09 15.77 -14.15
CA SER A 483 -15.23 15.82 -15.05
C SER A 483 -14.80 16.00 -16.50
N LYS A 484 -15.72 15.73 -17.44
CA LYS A 484 -15.54 16.12 -18.84
C LYS A 484 -15.36 17.62 -18.95
N GLY A 485 -14.45 18.07 -19.81
CA GLY A 485 -14.17 19.49 -20.02
C GLY A 485 -12.74 19.77 -20.48
N SER A 486 -12.36 21.04 -20.52
CA SER A 486 -11.01 21.48 -20.86
C SER A 486 -10.44 22.36 -19.75
N THR A 487 -9.17 22.16 -19.40
CA THR A 487 -8.45 22.98 -18.44
C THR A 487 -7.00 23.15 -18.86
N THR A 488 -6.35 24.20 -18.35
CA THR A 488 -4.92 24.40 -18.47
C THR A 488 -4.29 24.15 -17.11
N VAL A 489 -3.30 23.27 -17.07
CA VAL A 489 -2.50 22.99 -15.87
C VAL A 489 -1.17 23.69 -16.03
N THR A 490 -0.89 24.66 -15.16
CA THR A 490 0.38 25.38 -15.12
C THR A 490 1.27 24.81 -14.03
N VAL A 491 2.45 24.34 -14.42
CA VAL A 491 3.47 23.78 -13.52
C VAL A 491 4.59 24.79 -13.34
N ASN A 492 4.90 25.12 -12.08
CA ASN A 492 5.95 26.08 -11.71
C ASN A 492 6.65 25.62 -10.42
N GLN A 493 7.85 26.11 -10.17
CA GLN A 493 8.50 25.92 -8.86
C GLN A 493 7.67 26.54 -7.73
N ASP A 494 7.45 25.77 -6.66
CA ASP A 494 6.71 26.20 -5.48
C ASP A 494 7.63 26.94 -4.50
N THR A 495 7.82 28.24 -4.75
CA THR A 495 8.71 29.08 -3.93
C THR A 495 8.24 29.23 -2.49
N ASP A 496 6.93 29.27 -2.24
CA ASP A 496 6.36 29.40 -0.90
C ASP A 496 6.62 28.16 -0.06
N LYS A 497 6.39 26.97 -0.63
CA LYS A 497 6.70 25.70 0.03
C LYS A 497 8.19 25.52 0.28
N LEU A 498 9.05 26.00 -0.62
CA LEU A 498 10.49 25.99 -0.41
C LEU A 498 10.90 26.89 0.78
N VAL A 499 10.31 28.09 0.90
CA VAL A 499 10.52 28.96 2.08
C VAL A 499 10.04 28.29 3.37
N GLU A 500 8.88 27.62 3.35
CA GLU A 500 8.37 26.87 4.50
C GLU A 500 9.34 25.74 4.92
N ASN A 501 9.85 24.97 3.96
CA ASN A 501 10.81 23.90 4.22
C ASN A 501 12.10 24.44 4.84
N VAL A 502 12.62 25.57 4.33
CA VAL A 502 13.82 26.22 4.88
C VAL A 502 13.56 26.72 6.31
N LYS A 503 12.38 27.27 6.58
CA LYS A 503 11.98 27.68 7.93
C LYS A 503 11.97 26.50 8.90
N LYS A 504 11.34 25.39 8.53
CA LYS A 504 11.33 24.16 9.33
C LYS A 504 12.74 23.62 9.59
N PHE A 505 13.62 23.65 8.59
CA PHE A 505 15.03 23.28 8.76
C PHE A 505 15.72 24.15 9.84
N VAL A 506 15.51 25.46 9.82
CA VAL A 506 16.08 26.39 10.83
C VAL A 506 15.52 26.09 12.22
N GLU A 507 14.23 25.79 12.34
CA GLU A 507 13.58 25.42 13.61
C GLU A 507 14.13 24.10 14.17
N ASP A 508 14.21 23.05 13.35
CA ASP A 508 14.72 21.74 13.75
C ASP A 508 16.22 21.79 14.10
N TYR A 509 17.01 22.57 13.34
CA TYR A 509 18.42 22.82 13.65
C TYR A 509 18.57 23.51 15.01
N ASN A 510 17.78 24.57 15.27
CA ASN A 510 17.83 25.30 16.53
C ASN A 510 17.45 24.42 17.71
N LYS A 511 16.42 23.57 17.55
CA LYS A 511 16.03 22.60 18.57
C LYS A 511 17.17 21.63 18.91
N MET A 512 17.88 21.11 17.91
CA MET A 512 19.05 20.25 18.16
C MET A 512 20.18 21.01 18.86
N ILE A 513 20.41 22.27 18.50
CA ILE A 513 21.38 23.13 19.19
C ILE A 513 20.97 23.41 20.64
N ASP A 514 19.68 23.57 20.93
CA ASP A 514 19.16 23.70 22.29
C ASP A 514 19.45 22.43 23.11
N GLU A 515 19.11 21.24 22.58
CA GLU A 515 19.36 19.95 23.23
C GLU A 515 20.86 19.74 23.54
N LEU A 516 21.74 20.10 22.60
CA LEU A 516 23.19 20.02 22.79
C LEU A 516 23.70 21.04 23.82
N ASN A 517 23.24 22.29 23.76
CA ASN A 517 23.64 23.34 24.69
C ASN A 517 23.14 23.08 26.11
N GLU A 518 21.94 22.51 26.27
CA GLU A 518 21.37 22.13 27.55
C GLU A 518 22.31 21.17 28.28
N LYS A 519 22.78 20.11 27.60
CA LYS A 519 23.73 19.15 28.18
C LYS A 519 25.13 19.74 28.37
N TYR A 520 25.60 20.58 27.44
CA TYR A 520 26.95 21.15 27.49
C TYR A 520 27.14 22.16 28.62
N TYR A 521 26.12 23.01 28.87
CA TYR A 521 26.17 24.07 29.88
C TYR A 521 25.40 23.74 31.16
N GLU A 522 24.92 22.51 31.32
CA GLU A 522 24.17 22.07 32.50
C GLU A 522 24.93 22.36 33.80
N GLU A 523 24.24 22.95 34.79
CA GLU A 523 24.84 23.26 36.09
C GLU A 523 25.21 21.96 36.82
N LYS A 524 26.44 21.90 37.34
CA LYS A 524 26.96 20.74 38.04
C LYS A 524 26.94 20.96 39.55
N TYR A 525 26.11 20.20 40.27
CA TYR A 525 26.10 20.24 41.73
C TYR A 525 27.23 19.38 42.34
N SER A 526 28.40 19.97 42.58
CA SER A 526 29.60 19.27 43.09
C SER A 526 29.44 18.56 44.43
N ASP A 527 28.51 19.03 45.27
CA ASP A 527 28.25 18.49 46.61
C ASP A 527 27.47 17.17 46.59
N TYR A 528 26.89 16.81 45.44
CA TYR A 528 26.08 15.62 45.25
C TYR A 528 26.87 14.60 44.42
N GLY A 529 27.14 13.44 45.03
CA GLY A 529 27.78 12.32 44.36
C GLY A 529 26.97 11.04 44.51
N VAL A 530 27.40 9.97 43.85
CA VAL A 530 26.74 8.66 43.95
C VAL A 530 26.65 8.21 45.42
N LEU A 531 25.46 7.79 45.84
CA LEU A 531 25.20 7.27 47.17
C LEU A 531 25.83 5.87 47.32
N THR A 532 26.29 5.52 48.52
CA THR A 532 26.63 4.12 48.83
C THR A 532 25.36 3.32 49.12
N GLN A 533 25.41 2.00 48.96
CA GLN A 533 24.32 1.12 49.37
C GLN A 533 23.91 1.30 50.84
N THR A 534 24.85 1.73 51.70
CA THR A 534 24.57 2.02 53.12
C THR A 534 23.83 3.34 53.29
N GLN A 535 24.17 4.37 52.51
CA GLN A 535 23.48 5.66 52.52
C GLN A 535 22.05 5.54 51.99
N GLU A 536 21.85 4.77 50.92
CA GLU A 536 20.53 4.52 50.33
C GLU A 536 19.58 3.84 51.32
N LYS A 537 20.05 2.86 52.09
CA LYS A 537 19.24 2.18 53.12
C LYS A 537 18.77 3.11 54.24
N GLY A 538 19.44 4.25 54.44
CA GLY A 538 19.11 5.24 55.47
C GLY A 538 18.23 6.40 54.99
N MET A 539 17.86 6.45 53.71
CA MET A 539 17.09 7.54 53.09
C MET A 539 15.73 7.04 52.57
N THR A 540 14.74 7.93 52.45
CA THR A 540 13.49 7.60 51.77
C THR A 540 13.66 7.61 50.25
N LYS A 541 12.76 6.94 49.52
CA LYS A 541 12.80 6.90 48.05
C LYS A 541 12.80 8.30 47.42
N GLU A 542 11.96 9.21 47.90
CA GLU A 542 11.89 10.59 47.40
C GLU A 542 13.20 11.37 47.65
N GLN A 543 13.87 11.14 48.79
CA GLN A 543 15.16 11.76 49.09
C GLN A 543 16.27 11.22 48.18
N ILE A 544 16.25 9.91 47.88
CA ILE A 544 17.19 9.27 46.96
C ILE A 544 16.99 9.82 45.54
N ASP A 545 15.74 9.95 45.08
CA ASP A 545 15.43 10.42 43.73
C ASP A 545 15.89 11.87 43.54
N LYS A 546 15.57 12.78 44.48
CA LYS A 546 16.06 14.17 44.46
C LYS A 546 17.58 14.28 44.57
N TRP A 547 18.23 13.38 45.30
CA TRP A 547 19.69 13.34 45.40
C TRP A 547 20.31 12.88 44.08
N ASN A 548 19.77 11.82 43.48
CA ASN A 548 20.24 11.27 42.22
C ASN A 548 20.01 12.24 41.06
N GLU A 549 18.90 12.99 41.03
CA GLU A 549 18.66 14.07 40.07
C GLU A 549 19.80 15.11 40.10
N LYS A 550 20.14 15.60 41.30
CA LYS A 550 21.28 16.51 41.46
C LYS A 550 22.63 15.86 41.16
N ALA A 551 22.82 14.59 41.51
CA ALA A 551 24.06 13.87 41.26
C ALA A 551 24.26 13.51 39.77
N LYS A 552 23.17 13.38 39.00
CA LYS A 552 23.18 13.20 37.53
C LYS A 552 23.31 14.53 36.77
N SER A 553 23.11 15.67 37.41
CA SER A 553 23.28 16.98 36.78
C SER A 553 24.73 17.21 36.32
N GLY A 554 24.90 17.78 35.14
CA GLY A 554 26.20 18.21 34.64
C GLY A 554 27.16 17.06 34.37
N LEU A 555 26.65 15.84 34.13
CA LEU A 555 27.49 14.69 33.75
C LEU A 555 28.20 14.91 32.41
N MET A 556 27.58 15.67 31.50
CA MET A 556 28.14 16.03 30.19
C MET A 556 28.53 17.52 30.12
N ASN A 557 28.66 18.18 31.27
CA ASN A 557 29.07 19.58 31.33
C ASN A 557 30.47 19.75 30.71
N HIS A 558 30.58 20.65 29.73
CA HIS A 558 31.79 20.87 28.92
C HIS A 558 32.36 19.59 28.26
N ASP A 559 31.50 18.64 27.91
CA ASP A 559 31.92 17.41 27.22
C ASP A 559 32.58 17.72 25.86
N GLN A 560 33.73 17.11 25.59
CA GLN A 560 34.52 17.38 24.40
C GLN A 560 33.81 16.95 23.11
N ASN A 561 33.02 15.88 23.13
CA ASN A 561 32.30 15.40 21.95
C ASN A 561 31.13 16.31 21.62
N ILE A 562 30.36 16.73 22.64
CA ILE A 562 29.26 17.70 22.46
C ILE A 562 29.79 19.04 21.94
N GLY A 563 30.85 19.57 22.56
CA GLY A 563 31.45 20.84 22.13
C GLY A 563 31.97 20.78 20.68
N LYS A 564 32.54 19.63 20.28
CA LYS A 564 32.97 19.38 18.91
C LYS A 564 31.80 19.35 17.94
N ILE A 565 30.71 18.65 18.26
CA ILE A 565 29.50 18.61 17.42
C ILE A 565 28.95 20.02 17.20
N ILE A 566 28.78 20.81 18.26
CA ILE A 566 28.29 22.20 18.16
C ILE A 566 29.20 23.03 17.24
N SER A 567 30.53 22.90 17.39
CA SER A 567 31.50 23.61 16.57
C SER A 567 31.45 23.20 15.09
N GLU A 568 31.38 21.90 14.79
CA GLU A 568 31.34 21.40 13.42
C GLU A 568 30.01 21.72 12.73
N MET A 569 28.88 21.63 13.45
CA MET A 569 27.58 22.08 12.97
C MET A 569 27.60 23.57 12.64
N ARG A 570 28.23 24.39 13.48
CA ARG A 570 28.42 25.82 13.20
C ARG A 570 29.28 26.02 11.95
N GLN A 571 30.42 25.33 11.85
CA GLN A 571 31.34 25.43 10.71
C GLN A 571 30.65 25.09 9.37
N ALA A 572 29.79 24.06 9.35
CA ALA A 572 29.04 23.67 8.16
C ALA A 572 28.16 24.79 7.59
N ILE A 573 27.56 25.63 8.45
CA ILE A 573 26.71 26.77 8.05
C ILE A 573 27.53 27.91 7.44
N TYR A 574 28.72 28.21 7.99
CA TYR A 574 29.50 29.38 7.59
C TYR A 574 30.43 29.14 6.41
N THR A 575 30.77 27.88 6.13
CA THR A 575 31.68 27.54 5.03
C THR A 575 30.96 27.78 3.70
N PRO A 576 31.55 28.53 2.75
CA PRO A 576 30.98 28.68 1.41
C PRO A 576 30.80 27.33 0.70
N VAL A 577 29.79 27.21 -0.15
CA VAL A 577 29.53 26.03 -0.98
C VAL A 577 30.00 26.35 -2.39
N GLU A 578 31.17 25.84 -2.77
CA GLU A 578 31.84 26.17 -4.04
C GLU A 578 31.11 25.62 -5.28
N SER A 579 30.24 24.61 -5.09
CA SER A 579 29.43 24.07 -6.17
C SER A 579 28.23 24.95 -6.52
N ALA A 580 27.85 25.90 -5.66
CA ALA A 580 26.74 26.80 -5.91
C ALA A 580 27.07 27.75 -7.06
N THR A 581 26.39 27.58 -8.19
CA THR A 581 26.59 28.35 -9.40
C THR A 581 25.81 29.65 -9.32
N GLY A 582 26.47 30.77 -9.01
CA GLY A 582 25.78 32.06 -8.95
C GLY A 582 26.42 33.10 -8.03
N LYS A 583 25.64 34.12 -7.69
CA LYS A 583 26.05 35.19 -6.74
C LYS A 583 25.87 34.78 -5.28
N TYR A 584 25.09 33.73 -5.04
CA TYR A 584 24.84 33.17 -3.72
C TYR A 584 25.65 31.87 -3.54
N ASN A 585 26.53 31.84 -2.55
CA ASN A 585 27.32 30.65 -2.21
C ASN A 585 27.47 30.41 -0.69
N THR A 586 26.77 31.19 0.13
CA THR A 586 26.78 31.05 1.61
C THR A 586 25.36 31.11 2.16
N MET A 587 25.12 30.44 3.30
CA MET A 587 23.84 30.52 4.02
C MET A 587 23.47 31.97 4.38
N MET A 588 24.47 32.78 4.73
CA MET A 588 24.27 34.20 5.05
C MET A 588 23.76 35.00 3.84
N SER A 589 24.28 34.71 2.64
CA SER A 589 23.88 35.40 1.42
C SER A 589 22.42 35.14 1.04
N ILE A 590 21.85 34.02 1.48
CA ILE A 590 20.44 33.63 1.27
C ILE A 590 19.54 33.93 2.49
N GLY A 591 20.03 34.72 3.46
CA GLY A 591 19.22 35.17 4.61
C GLY A 591 19.30 34.29 5.86
N ILE A 592 20.13 33.26 5.90
CA ILE A 592 20.31 32.39 7.08
C ILE A 592 21.62 32.74 7.77
N SER A 593 21.52 33.32 8.96
CA SER A 593 22.69 33.81 9.70
C SER A 593 22.62 33.37 11.15
N SER A 594 23.73 33.51 11.89
CA SER A 594 23.72 33.22 13.32
C SER A 594 22.88 34.24 14.09
N ALA A 595 22.08 33.70 15.01
CA ALA A 595 21.30 34.45 15.97
C ALA A 595 22.11 34.80 17.24
N ASN A 596 22.99 33.88 17.68
CA ASN A 596 23.79 34.05 18.89
C ASN A 596 25.11 33.24 18.85
N ASP A 597 25.97 33.47 19.85
CA ASP A 597 27.27 32.80 19.97
C ASP A 597 27.18 31.31 20.34
N ARG A 598 25.98 30.80 20.66
CA ARG A 598 25.72 29.39 21.01
C ARG A 598 25.34 28.51 19.82
N GLY A 599 25.43 29.04 18.60
CA GLY A 599 25.23 28.28 17.37
C GLY A 599 23.82 28.37 16.77
N HIS A 600 22.88 29.08 17.39
CA HIS A 600 21.53 29.23 16.84
C HIS A 600 21.52 30.03 15.53
N LEU A 601 20.54 29.76 14.67
CA LEU A 601 20.29 30.41 13.40
C LEU A 601 19.04 31.30 13.46
N LYS A 602 19.05 32.36 12.64
CA LYS A 602 17.91 33.20 12.32
C LYS A 602 17.70 33.25 10.81
N LEU A 603 16.45 33.31 10.40
CA LEU A 603 16.03 33.40 9.00
C LEU A 603 15.49 34.81 8.70
N ASP A 604 16.03 35.41 7.64
CA ASP A 604 15.51 36.61 6.98
C ASP A 604 14.70 36.16 5.74
N GLU A 605 13.37 36.06 5.91
CA GLU A 605 12.48 35.53 4.86
C GLU A 605 12.49 36.39 3.59
N ASP A 606 12.67 37.72 3.71
CA ASP A 606 12.69 38.62 2.56
C ASP A 606 13.96 38.41 1.72
N LYS A 607 15.11 38.22 2.37
CA LYS A 607 16.35 37.86 1.66
C LYS A 607 16.27 36.48 1.02
N LEU A 608 15.67 35.51 1.69
CA LEU A 608 15.49 34.17 1.14
C LEU A 608 14.59 34.21 -0.10
N LYS A 609 13.42 34.88 -0.01
CA LYS A 609 12.51 35.06 -1.15
C LYS A 609 13.18 35.76 -2.32
N LYS A 610 13.99 36.78 -2.05
CA LYS A 610 14.77 37.47 -3.08
C LYS A 610 15.79 36.54 -3.74
N ALA A 611 16.55 35.76 -2.95
CA ALA A 611 17.54 34.83 -3.48
C ALA A 611 16.88 33.75 -4.35
N LEU A 612 15.75 33.20 -3.91
CA LEU A 612 14.97 32.20 -4.64
C LEU A 612 14.37 32.75 -5.95
N ALA A 613 13.90 34.00 -5.95
CA ALA A 613 13.37 34.63 -7.16
C ALA A 613 14.45 34.94 -8.20
N GLU A 614 15.68 35.20 -7.77
CA GLU A 614 16.78 35.56 -8.66
C GLU A 614 17.57 34.34 -9.16
N GLU A 615 17.93 33.40 -8.28
CA GLU A 615 18.78 32.23 -8.60
C GLU A 615 18.36 31.00 -7.75
N PRO A 616 17.23 30.32 -8.08
CA PRO A 616 16.71 29.21 -7.29
C PRO A 616 17.64 27.99 -7.25
N ASP A 617 18.37 27.72 -8.33
CA ASP A 617 19.33 26.61 -8.41
C ASP A 617 20.51 26.81 -7.45
N ALA A 618 21.03 28.04 -7.34
CA ALA A 618 22.12 28.38 -6.42
C ALA A 618 21.69 28.14 -4.96
N VAL A 619 20.46 28.52 -4.60
CA VAL A 619 19.91 28.26 -3.26
C VAL A 619 19.82 26.76 -3.00
N ARG A 620 19.32 25.97 -3.96
CA ARG A 620 19.26 24.50 -3.84
C ARG A 620 20.64 23.87 -3.63
N GLU A 621 21.64 24.31 -4.40
CA GLU A 621 23.01 23.80 -4.32
C GLU A 621 23.66 24.09 -2.96
N ILE A 622 23.41 25.26 -2.38
CA ILE A 622 23.89 25.59 -1.02
C ILE A 622 23.37 24.58 0.01
N PHE A 623 22.12 24.15 -0.09
CA PHE A 623 21.54 23.20 0.85
C PHE A 623 21.95 21.74 0.58
N ASN A 624 21.86 21.29 -0.68
CA ASN A 624 21.85 19.86 -1.01
C ASN A 624 22.74 19.48 -2.22
N SER A 625 23.80 20.24 -2.51
CA SER A 625 24.84 19.76 -3.42
C SER A 625 25.48 18.47 -2.89
N SER A 626 25.67 17.46 -3.74
CA SER A 626 26.30 16.19 -3.31
C SER A 626 27.76 16.40 -2.92
N GLY A 627 28.50 17.23 -3.66
CA GLY A 627 29.95 17.38 -3.51
C GLY A 627 30.74 16.13 -3.89
N ASP A 628 30.10 15.12 -4.47
CA ASP A 628 30.72 13.83 -4.76
C ASP A 628 31.64 13.92 -5.99
N TYR A 629 32.81 13.29 -5.89
CA TYR A 629 33.75 13.12 -6.97
C TYR A 629 34.33 11.72 -6.96
N THR A 630 34.64 11.19 -8.15
CA THR A 630 35.32 9.91 -8.29
C THR A 630 36.83 10.15 -8.25
N ASP A 631 37.50 9.54 -7.27
CA ASP A 631 38.96 9.62 -7.19
C ASP A 631 39.64 8.79 -8.30
N GLN A 632 40.97 8.92 -8.42
CA GLN A 632 41.77 8.21 -9.42
C GLN A 632 41.71 6.68 -9.30
N ASN A 633 41.19 6.15 -8.18
CA ASN A 633 41.02 4.72 -7.93
C ASN A 633 39.58 4.24 -8.16
N GLY A 634 38.71 5.09 -8.71
CA GLY A 634 37.30 4.75 -8.97
C GLY A 634 36.41 4.79 -7.72
N LYS A 635 36.90 5.32 -6.59
CA LYS A 635 36.11 5.42 -5.36
C LYS A 635 35.45 6.78 -5.26
N VAL A 636 34.14 6.79 -4.98
CA VAL A 636 33.38 8.02 -4.73
C VAL A 636 33.80 8.58 -3.37
N GLN A 637 34.19 9.85 -3.36
CA GLN A 637 34.54 10.65 -2.20
C GLN A 637 33.71 11.92 -2.23
N THR A 638 33.55 12.56 -1.07
CA THR A 638 32.80 13.81 -0.97
C THR A 638 33.76 14.95 -0.64
N ASP A 639 33.76 15.97 -1.48
CA ASP A 639 34.51 17.21 -1.32
C ASP A 639 33.72 18.16 -0.41
N TYR A 640 34.23 18.40 0.80
CA TYR A 640 33.56 19.21 1.82
C TYR A 640 33.21 20.61 1.30
N ASP A 641 34.10 21.24 0.53
CA ASP A 641 33.91 22.61 0.05
C ASP A 641 32.84 22.70 -1.05
N LYS A 642 32.51 21.58 -1.71
CA LYS A 642 31.46 21.48 -2.74
C LYS A 642 30.18 20.80 -2.25
N GLN A 643 30.20 20.24 -1.05
CA GLN A 643 29.02 19.62 -0.46
C GLN A 643 28.06 20.68 0.09
N GLY A 644 26.76 20.44 -0.05
CA GLY A 644 25.72 21.26 0.54
C GLY A 644 25.72 21.18 2.07
N VAL A 645 25.17 22.21 2.70
CA VAL A 645 25.17 22.39 4.16
C VAL A 645 24.54 21.21 4.90
N ILE A 646 23.44 20.64 4.38
CA ILE A 646 22.77 19.50 5.00
C ILE A 646 23.67 18.27 4.95
N GLY A 647 24.36 18.05 3.83
CA GLY A 647 25.36 16.99 3.69
C GLY A 647 26.49 17.13 4.70
N ARG A 648 27.05 18.33 4.82
CA ARG A 648 28.14 18.64 5.77
C ARG A 648 27.77 18.38 7.22
N ILE A 649 26.58 18.83 7.64
CA ILE A 649 26.06 18.58 8.99
C ILE A 649 25.89 17.07 9.18
N SER A 650 25.27 16.38 8.22
CA SER A 650 25.00 14.96 8.29
C SER A 650 26.28 14.11 8.40
N ASP A 651 27.32 14.47 7.64
CA ASP A 651 28.62 13.79 7.68
C ASP A 651 29.38 14.05 8.99
N SER A 652 29.32 15.27 9.52
CA SER A 652 29.86 15.60 10.84
C SER A 652 29.15 14.79 11.94
N LEU A 653 27.82 14.77 11.93
CA LEU A 653 27.04 14.01 12.90
C LEU A 653 27.34 12.52 12.80
N TYR A 654 27.39 11.96 11.60
CA TYR A 654 27.74 10.55 11.39
C TYR A 654 29.13 10.21 11.97
N LYS A 655 30.13 11.06 11.75
CA LYS A 655 31.48 10.89 12.31
C LYS A 655 31.45 10.93 13.85
N ASN A 656 30.75 11.89 14.45
CA ASN A 656 30.68 12.01 15.90
C ASN A 656 29.83 10.91 16.55
N LEU A 657 28.72 10.51 15.93
CA LEU A 657 27.90 9.36 16.34
C LEU A 657 28.74 8.08 16.36
N LYS A 658 29.63 7.88 15.38
CA LYS A 658 30.56 6.74 15.38
C LYS A 658 31.51 6.80 16.58
N THR A 659 32.06 7.97 16.91
CA THR A 659 32.92 8.16 18.09
C THR A 659 32.14 7.91 19.39
N MET A 660 30.93 8.46 19.53
CA MET A 660 30.06 8.25 20.68
C MET A 660 29.71 6.77 20.86
N LYS A 661 29.36 6.07 19.76
CA LYS A 661 29.09 4.64 19.77
C LYS A 661 30.29 3.82 20.23
N SER A 662 31.50 4.12 19.75
CA SER A 662 32.71 3.44 20.21
C SER A 662 33.03 3.69 21.69
N TYR A 663 32.71 4.89 22.20
CA TYR A 663 32.95 5.26 23.58
C TYR A 663 31.92 4.67 24.54
N ALA A 664 30.63 4.90 24.32
CA ALA A 664 29.54 4.59 25.25
C ALA A 664 28.47 3.63 24.70
N GLY A 665 28.52 3.31 23.41
CA GLY A 665 27.50 2.48 22.74
C GLY A 665 26.23 3.25 22.39
N THR A 666 25.15 2.52 22.16
CA THR A 666 23.85 3.07 21.73
C THR A 666 22.71 2.73 22.69
N SER A 667 23.00 2.02 23.77
CA SER A 667 22.02 1.59 24.78
C SER A 667 22.65 1.65 26.18
N THR A 668 21.83 1.40 27.20
CA THR A 668 22.29 1.29 28.59
C THR A 668 23.01 -0.03 28.88
N GLU A 669 23.07 -0.97 27.93
CA GLU A 669 23.66 -2.29 28.14
C GLU A 669 25.19 -2.24 28.20
N ALA A 670 25.78 -2.80 29.26
CA ALA A 670 27.23 -2.84 29.42
C ALA A 670 27.94 -3.79 28.44
N ALA A 671 27.22 -4.75 27.84
CA ALA A 671 27.77 -5.77 26.93
C ALA A 671 27.60 -5.39 25.45
N ASP A 672 27.94 -4.15 25.09
CA ASP A 672 27.72 -3.58 23.75
C ASP A 672 29.00 -3.34 22.94
N GLY A 673 30.16 -3.73 23.49
CA GLY A 673 31.48 -3.57 22.87
C GLY A 673 32.02 -2.13 22.89
N SER A 674 31.41 -1.25 23.68
CA SER A 674 31.91 0.11 23.91
C SER A 674 32.99 0.16 24.99
N SER A 675 33.88 1.16 24.91
CA SER A 675 34.95 1.33 25.91
C SER A 675 34.42 1.53 27.33
N LEU A 676 33.31 2.26 27.48
CA LEU A 676 32.63 2.50 28.74
C LEU A 676 31.87 1.26 29.24
N GLY A 677 31.26 0.49 28.33
CA GLY A 677 30.64 -0.79 28.65
C GLY A 677 31.64 -1.80 29.19
N ASP A 678 32.81 -1.93 28.54
CA ASP A 678 33.89 -2.80 29.02
C ASP A 678 34.44 -2.36 30.39
N LEU A 679 34.55 -1.05 30.64
CA LEU A 679 34.95 -0.52 31.95
C LEU A 679 33.93 -0.86 33.05
N ILE A 680 32.62 -0.72 32.76
CA ILE A 680 31.54 -1.10 33.70
C ILE A 680 31.62 -2.60 34.01
N ARG A 681 31.79 -3.45 33.00
CA ARG A 681 31.94 -4.90 33.17
C ARG A 681 33.17 -5.28 33.98
N GLU A 682 34.29 -4.59 33.78
CA GLU A 682 35.51 -4.79 34.56
C GLU A 682 35.28 -4.43 36.04
N LEU A 683 34.62 -3.29 36.31
CA LEU A 683 34.26 -2.87 37.66
C LEU A 683 33.30 -3.87 38.32
N GLN A 684 32.26 -4.32 37.62
CA GLN A 684 31.32 -5.34 38.10
C GLN A 684 32.04 -6.65 38.45
N THR A 685 33.00 -7.07 37.62
CA THR A 685 33.83 -8.26 37.87
C THR A 685 34.73 -8.07 39.09
N LYS A 686 35.42 -6.93 39.20
CA LYS A 686 36.25 -6.59 40.36
C LYS A 686 35.42 -6.57 41.64
N MET A 687 34.25 -5.95 41.62
CA MET A 687 33.33 -5.88 42.75
C MET A 687 32.82 -7.26 43.16
N SER A 688 32.49 -8.14 42.21
CA SER A 688 32.06 -9.52 42.50
C SER A 688 33.16 -10.33 43.18
N ASN A 689 34.39 -10.26 42.65
CA ASN A 689 35.56 -10.90 43.24
C ASN A 689 35.86 -10.33 44.63
N PHE A 690 35.79 -9.00 44.77
CA PHE A 690 36.03 -8.30 46.03
C PHE A 690 34.98 -8.67 47.08
N LYS A 691 33.70 -8.79 46.71
CA LYS A 691 32.62 -9.26 47.60
C LYS A 691 32.87 -10.69 48.10
N THR A 692 33.38 -11.57 47.24
CA THR A 692 33.78 -12.93 47.63
C THR A 692 34.95 -12.93 48.62
N MET A 693 35.95 -12.07 48.37
CA MET A 693 37.07 -11.86 49.29
C MET A 693 36.62 -11.27 50.63
N MET A 694 35.72 -10.29 50.61
CA MET A 694 35.11 -9.70 51.80
C MET A 694 34.41 -10.77 52.65
N LYS A 695 33.58 -11.62 52.03
CA LYS A 695 32.90 -12.72 52.74
C LYS A 695 33.89 -13.72 53.34
N SER A 696 34.99 -14.02 52.63
CA SER A 696 36.05 -14.90 53.14
C SER A 696 36.80 -14.27 54.32
N TYR A 697 37.07 -12.96 54.26
CA TYR A 697 37.69 -12.19 55.31
C TYR A 697 36.78 -12.06 56.54
N GLU A 698 35.49 -11.80 56.34
CA GLU A 698 34.44 -11.81 57.36
C GLU A 698 34.41 -13.16 58.09
N ASN A 699 34.35 -14.29 57.35
CA ASN A 699 34.43 -15.64 57.94
C ASN A 699 35.73 -15.87 58.72
N MET A 700 36.85 -15.31 58.28
CA MET A 700 38.13 -15.38 59.01
C MET A 700 38.09 -14.57 60.30
N LEU A 701 37.48 -13.38 60.28
CA LEU A 701 37.29 -12.56 61.47
C LEU A 701 36.41 -13.29 62.48
N TYR A 702 35.26 -13.83 62.06
CA TYR A 702 34.41 -14.66 62.93
C TYR A 702 35.21 -15.82 63.55
N LYS A 703 35.92 -16.63 62.75
CA LYS A 703 36.76 -17.72 63.29
C LYS A 703 37.83 -17.26 64.29
N LYS A 704 38.44 -16.09 64.07
CA LYS A 704 39.46 -15.53 64.98
C LYS A 704 38.83 -15.04 66.29
N TYR A 705 37.69 -14.36 66.22
CA TYR A 705 36.98 -13.89 67.40
C TYR A 705 36.34 -15.04 68.17
N ASP A 706 35.81 -16.07 67.50
CA ASP A 706 35.32 -17.30 68.12
C ASP A 706 36.44 -18.07 68.83
N ALA A 707 37.62 -18.20 68.20
CA ALA A 707 38.78 -18.85 68.82
C ALA A 707 39.32 -18.04 70.01
N MET A 708 39.26 -16.71 69.94
CA MET A 708 39.60 -15.82 71.04
C MET A 708 38.58 -15.93 72.18
N GLU A 709 37.29 -16.03 71.86
CA GLU A 709 36.24 -16.29 72.84
C GLU A 709 36.47 -17.64 73.55
N LEU A 710 36.75 -18.71 72.79
CA LEU A 710 37.07 -20.02 73.36
C LEU A 710 38.33 -19.97 74.25
N ALA A 711 39.34 -19.21 73.85
CA ALA A 711 40.55 -19.01 74.64
C ALA A 711 40.25 -18.24 75.94
N ILE A 712 39.41 -17.20 75.89
CA ILE A 712 38.96 -16.44 77.07
C ILE A 712 38.11 -17.31 78.00
N GLN A 713 37.22 -18.15 77.46
CA GLN A 713 36.44 -19.12 78.23
C GLN A 713 37.36 -20.15 78.91
N ARG A 714 38.33 -20.71 78.20
CA ARG A 714 39.33 -21.62 78.78
C ARG A 714 40.18 -20.93 79.85
N MET A 715 40.58 -19.68 79.62
CA MET A 715 41.35 -18.90 80.60
C MET A 715 40.51 -18.60 81.85
N SER A 716 39.21 -18.32 81.68
CA SER A 716 38.26 -18.14 82.79
C SER A 716 38.05 -19.42 83.60
N VAL A 717 38.00 -20.59 82.93
CA VAL A 717 37.95 -21.91 83.59
C VAL A 717 39.26 -22.19 84.35
N SER A 718 40.42 -21.92 83.77
CA SER A 718 41.72 -22.04 84.46
C SER A 718 41.83 -21.09 85.67
N MET A 719 41.33 -19.86 85.55
CA MET A 719 41.24 -18.91 86.67
C MET A 719 40.28 -19.41 87.76
N GLY A 720 39.19 -20.08 87.38
CA GLY A 720 38.30 -20.80 88.30
C GLY A 720 39.00 -21.96 89.03
N TYR A 721 39.84 -22.73 88.34
CA TYR A 721 40.63 -23.82 88.96
C TYR A 721 41.74 -23.30 89.89
N ILE A 722 42.31 -22.14 89.61
CA ILE A 722 43.35 -21.50 90.45
C ILE A 722 42.74 -20.81 91.68
N THR A 723 41.47 -20.39 91.60
CA THR A 723 40.76 -19.70 92.70
C THR A 723 39.85 -20.61 93.52
N GLY A 724 39.53 -21.82 93.04
CA GLY A 724 38.67 -22.81 93.71
C GLY A 724 39.41 -23.95 94.43
N GLY A 725 40.72 -23.81 94.65
CA GLY A 725 41.59 -24.88 95.17
C GLY A 725 42.45 -24.50 96.36
N GLN A 726 41.92 -23.76 97.34
CA GLN A 726 42.14 -23.92 98.80
C GLN A 726 41.24 -22.97 99.59
#